data_AF-A0AB73PKL9-F1
#
_entry.id   AF-A0AB73PKL9-F1
#
_cell.length_a   1.000
_cell.length_b   1.000
_cell.length_c   1.000
_cell.angle_alpha   90.00
_cell.angle_beta   90.00
_cell.angle_gamma   90.00
#
_symmetry.space_group_name_H-M   'P 1'
#
loop_
_entity.id
_entity.type
_entity.pdbx_description
1 polymer ?
#
loop_
_entity_poly.entity_id
_entity_poly.type
_entity_poly.pdbx_seq_one_letter_code
_entity_poly.pdbx_strand_id
1 'polypeptide(L)'
;MAKNYDRERHRKDGQDQKVLGSPIFLIGIWLIYSIVVSYVVCWLASGISTSYYWVTSPASGQFLSQILNGIIPQDSFSSVAAGWEFNNLGNYRVMRQAPGFFWGIELFFSLILVPMIIKMRIRWKPTKHSQYGNDRLATEREILRQYPQIADRGASFPGYGGIPVSHITPNSEFIKYHPGLYTSYYLCPKVLQLVSVFPGLKGKIKFVEPAKGFYSIDQTTINSLLIGISRSGKGETEVMPLVDILSRAQKKSSMLVNDSKGELYQMSYETLRKRGYEVEVLNIQNPDFSMSYNPLQQIIDYAKDGYYDETQQAVNSLSSSIYVDPNAKDKFWQNSSINLLNSLILAVIDHAKRNNNWAEVTMDNVLHMMTELGSKEVLLNSSGDIIPTDDEIDSGLLEMPEDNKPVSQKNKLLVYFAKLQKLNEKNYSKFRQMALDAFAQSKFAGDETSGNIYSSAMEGIKIYQQSDIAKMTSLNSLDFTKLGFPRTLKVKFSDPKYQFKTAVVEFDDLHGNKLEKRTQLIDKVGNLQYAIKTTLPDDFLIKISFNYRKNSADVLDQEVVLQGHKNYAKQGLGRKFKLDPYTKKPILKDVSLKVKSNQLSGELIESETRLKYSEAPVALFLVTPPNNTTYNQLPAFAIDQAFNILYGMAESNGRKLFRRVHFILDEFAELPTIRDMTKKISICLGFNMMFDIVVQNLEQLQIHYNEQEAKTIESNCSNILYILTNSTTTAESISKRIGKRTVSVENINGQVGNWHSASVNSQLISQDILSVPELMQFMGGEMVVLRSVYRMDQRGNSISAKPIFDHGKTKMPYRNTFLQKEFNDQTTLSDIGIISLHRRLNLKEKRINYDLAYKQILDLSGNPQESVSGSFMKDFEAQFNDSIPTEVNDDVISHAASNDLIFTDTELNDHERLRSLSSNIYSLVHSVQPKEVAMGLFQDTYNYWKNHNSYAELEDLFQGNSALYENAIEFINQFKKGA
;
A
#
# COMPACT_ATOMS: atom_id res chain seq x y z
N MET A 1 16.50 27.77 -24.03
CA MET A 1 16.27 26.31 -23.94
C MET A 1 14.91 25.95 -23.35
N ALA A 2 14.57 26.32 -22.10
CA ALA A 2 13.29 25.94 -21.46
C ALA A 2 12.02 26.26 -22.28
N LYS A 3 11.91 27.45 -22.88
CA LYS A 3 10.75 27.82 -23.73
C LYS A 3 10.63 26.98 -25.01
N ASN A 4 11.72 26.46 -25.56
CA ASN A 4 11.69 25.60 -26.75
C ASN A 4 11.30 24.17 -26.36
N TYR A 5 11.82 23.69 -25.23
CA TYR A 5 11.46 22.42 -24.62
C TYR A 5 9.96 22.32 -24.30
N ASP A 6 9.41 23.33 -23.62
CA ASP A 6 7.98 23.39 -23.28
C ASP A 6 7.09 23.48 -24.55
N ARG A 7 7.56 24.17 -25.60
CA ARG A 7 6.85 24.25 -26.90
C ARG A 7 6.83 22.91 -27.64
N GLU A 8 7.94 22.21 -27.69
CA GLU A 8 8.03 20.89 -28.33
C GLU A 8 7.18 19.84 -27.59
N ARG A 9 7.08 19.94 -26.26
CA ARG A 9 6.23 19.04 -25.47
C ARG A 9 4.74 19.39 -25.52
N HIS A 10 4.35 20.66 -25.53
CA HIS A 10 2.95 21.05 -25.76
C HIS A 10 2.40 20.58 -27.13
N ARG A 11 3.27 20.44 -28.14
CA ARG A 11 2.90 19.80 -29.43
C ARG A 11 2.58 18.32 -29.30
N LYS A 12 3.02 17.64 -28.22
CA LYS A 12 2.64 16.26 -27.91
C LYS A 12 1.26 16.17 -27.24
N ASP A 13 0.80 17.24 -26.59
CA ASP A 13 -0.49 17.28 -25.86
C ASP A 13 -1.70 17.66 -26.73
N GLY A 14 -1.49 18.34 -27.85
CA GLY A 14 -2.54 18.91 -28.69
C GLY A 14 -2.59 18.34 -30.10
N GLN A 15 -3.79 18.19 -30.65
CA GLN A 15 -3.98 18.06 -32.10
C GLN A 15 -3.65 19.41 -32.74
N ASP A 16 -2.58 19.50 -33.52
CA ASP A 16 -2.31 20.67 -34.37
C ASP A 16 -3.54 20.93 -35.24
N GLN A 17 -4.29 21.99 -34.94
CA GLN A 17 -5.21 22.55 -35.90
C GLN A 17 -4.36 23.25 -36.96
N LYS A 18 -4.06 22.54 -38.06
CA LYS A 18 -3.38 23.12 -39.22
C LYS A 18 -4.20 24.35 -39.68
N VAL A 19 -3.62 25.55 -39.50
CA VAL A 19 -4.27 26.85 -39.77
C VAL A 19 -4.87 26.91 -41.18
N LEU A 20 -4.16 26.31 -42.15
CA LEU A 20 -4.47 26.27 -43.58
C LEU A 20 -5.77 25.52 -43.96
N GLY A 21 -6.42 24.85 -43.01
CA GLY A 21 -7.72 24.16 -43.20
C GLY A 21 -8.82 24.59 -42.22
N SER A 22 -8.56 25.59 -41.37
CA SER A 22 -9.54 26.05 -40.39
C SER A 22 -10.73 26.74 -41.07
N PRO A 23 -11.97 26.65 -40.52
CA PRO A 23 -13.12 27.35 -41.08
C PRO A 23 -12.88 28.85 -41.23
N ILE A 24 -12.23 29.47 -40.24
CA ILE A 24 -11.93 30.90 -40.22
C ILE A 24 -10.96 31.27 -41.36
N PHE A 25 -9.91 30.49 -41.57
CA PHE A 25 -8.95 30.73 -42.65
C PHE A 25 -9.56 30.53 -44.04
N LEU A 26 -10.36 29.48 -44.23
CA LEU A 26 -11.06 29.22 -45.49
C LEU A 26 -12.10 30.30 -45.80
N ILE A 27 -12.81 30.82 -44.79
CA ILE A 27 -13.70 31.97 -44.91
C ILE A 27 -12.89 33.22 -45.30
N GLY A 28 -11.71 33.43 -44.72
CA GLY A 28 -10.81 34.53 -45.09
C GLY A 28 -10.39 34.49 -46.56
N ILE A 29 -9.97 33.32 -47.06
CA ILE A 29 -9.64 33.13 -48.48
C ILE A 29 -10.85 33.39 -49.38
N TRP A 30 -12.02 32.87 -48.99
CA TRP A 30 -13.25 33.06 -49.74
C TRP A 30 -13.62 34.55 -49.85
N LEU A 31 -13.53 35.31 -48.74
CA LEU A 31 -13.79 36.75 -48.73
C LEU A 31 -12.82 37.53 -49.64
N ILE A 32 -11.52 37.23 -49.57
CA ILE A 32 -10.52 37.88 -50.43
C ILE A 32 -10.82 37.58 -51.91
N TYR A 33 -11.13 36.34 -52.25
CA TYR A 33 -11.47 35.95 -53.60
C TYR A 33 -12.75 36.65 -54.09
N SER A 34 -13.81 36.67 -53.29
CA SER A 34 -15.07 37.34 -53.64
C SER A 34 -14.87 38.83 -53.90
N ILE A 35 -14.01 39.52 -53.13
CA ILE A 35 -13.69 40.92 -53.39
C ILE A 35 -12.98 41.07 -54.75
N VAL A 36 -11.95 40.28 -55.02
CA VAL A 36 -11.19 40.36 -56.29
C VAL A 36 -12.09 40.02 -57.48
N VAL A 37 -12.91 38.98 -57.37
CA VAL A 37 -13.86 38.58 -58.40
C VAL A 37 -14.89 39.68 -58.63
N SER A 38 -15.53 40.22 -57.59
CA SER A 38 -16.47 41.33 -57.72
C SER A 38 -15.89 42.53 -58.50
N TYR A 39 -14.61 42.85 -58.32
CA TYR A 39 -13.94 43.91 -59.09
C TYR A 39 -13.81 43.58 -60.58
N VAL A 40 -13.45 42.34 -60.91
CA VAL A 40 -13.34 41.84 -62.30
C VAL A 40 -14.73 41.69 -62.94
N VAL A 41 -15.73 41.26 -62.17
CA VAL A 41 -17.11 41.13 -62.63
C VAL A 41 -17.72 42.49 -62.96
N CYS A 42 -17.38 43.56 -62.22
CA CYS A 42 -17.77 44.92 -62.62
C CYS A 42 -17.26 45.29 -64.02
N TRP A 43 -16.01 44.94 -64.33
CA TRP A 43 -15.40 45.21 -65.63
C TRP A 43 -16.03 44.37 -66.76
N LEU A 44 -16.20 43.06 -66.54
CA LEU A 44 -16.85 42.16 -67.49
C LEU A 44 -18.32 42.53 -67.74
N ALA A 45 -19.07 42.81 -66.68
CA ALA A 45 -20.47 43.20 -66.78
C ALA A 45 -20.62 44.56 -67.46
N SER A 46 -19.69 45.51 -67.23
CA SER A 46 -19.64 46.79 -67.92
C SER A 46 -19.52 46.57 -69.43
N GLY A 47 -18.45 45.91 -69.86
CA GLY A 47 -18.13 45.68 -71.26
C GLY A 47 -19.20 44.87 -71.99
N ILE A 48 -19.71 43.81 -71.38
CA ILE A 48 -20.74 42.98 -72.00
C ILE A 48 -22.09 43.73 -72.06
N SER A 49 -22.46 44.51 -71.04
CA SER A 49 -23.69 45.29 -71.09
C SER A 49 -23.65 46.36 -72.19
N THR A 50 -22.54 47.10 -72.32
CA THR A 50 -22.37 48.10 -73.38
C THR A 50 -22.34 47.48 -74.76
N SER A 51 -21.72 46.31 -74.91
CA SER A 51 -21.76 45.54 -76.16
C SER A 51 -23.18 45.11 -76.50
N TYR A 52 -23.95 44.61 -75.53
CA TYR A 52 -25.33 44.20 -75.74
C TYR A 52 -26.25 45.37 -76.09
N TYR A 53 -26.15 46.50 -75.37
CA TYR A 53 -26.90 47.71 -75.67
C TYR A 53 -26.56 48.28 -77.03
N TRP A 54 -25.29 48.22 -77.45
CA TRP A 54 -24.89 48.64 -78.79
C TRP A 54 -25.50 47.74 -79.87
N VAL A 55 -25.39 46.41 -79.73
CA VAL A 55 -25.97 45.45 -80.70
C VAL A 55 -27.49 45.61 -80.82
N THR A 56 -28.19 45.91 -79.74
CA THR A 56 -29.66 46.08 -79.72
C THR A 56 -30.13 47.50 -80.04
N SER A 57 -29.22 48.46 -80.17
CA SER A 57 -29.56 49.85 -80.51
C SER A 57 -29.82 50.04 -82.02
N PRO A 58 -30.62 51.04 -82.42
CA PRO A 58 -30.80 51.39 -83.83
C PRO A 58 -29.48 51.72 -84.57
N ALA A 59 -28.43 52.09 -83.83
CA ALA A 59 -27.12 52.45 -84.38
C ALA A 59 -26.36 51.25 -84.96
N SER A 60 -26.53 50.04 -84.43
CA SER A 60 -25.89 48.83 -84.99
C SER A 60 -26.50 48.44 -86.35
N GLY A 61 -27.81 48.62 -86.51
CA GLY A 61 -28.53 48.41 -87.77
C GLY A 61 -28.11 49.43 -88.83
N GLN A 62 -27.93 50.69 -88.45
CA GLN A 62 -27.39 51.72 -89.34
C GLN A 62 -25.94 51.43 -89.73
N PHE A 63 -25.10 51.00 -88.78
CA PHE A 63 -23.71 50.61 -89.03
C PHE A 63 -23.60 49.43 -90.02
N LEU A 64 -24.39 48.36 -89.83
CA LEU A 64 -24.47 47.24 -90.77
C LEU A 64 -24.95 47.68 -92.15
N SER A 65 -25.94 48.57 -92.23
CA SER A 65 -26.43 49.12 -93.50
C SER A 65 -25.39 50.01 -94.20
N GLN A 66 -24.58 50.76 -93.46
CA GLN A 66 -23.49 51.61 -94.00
C GLN A 66 -22.34 50.77 -94.53
N ILE A 67 -21.96 49.69 -93.83
CA ILE A 67 -20.96 48.73 -94.31
C ILE A 67 -21.45 47.98 -95.55
N LEU A 68 -22.72 47.54 -95.57
CA LEU A 68 -23.33 46.90 -96.75
C LEU A 68 -23.39 47.84 -97.96
N ASN A 69 -23.43 49.15 -97.73
CA ASN A 69 -23.37 50.20 -98.75
C ASN A 69 -21.94 50.73 -99.02
N GLY A 70 -20.89 50.06 -98.53
CA GLY A 70 -19.48 50.36 -98.83
C GLY A 70 -18.87 51.56 -98.09
N ILE A 71 -19.55 52.10 -97.07
CA ILE A 71 -19.06 53.21 -96.23
C ILE A 71 -18.46 52.60 -94.96
N ILE A 72 -17.20 52.93 -94.63
CA ILE A 72 -16.55 52.53 -93.37
C ILE A 72 -16.74 53.65 -92.34
N PRO A 73 -17.58 53.49 -91.31
CA PRO A 73 -17.83 54.54 -90.33
C PRO A 73 -16.71 54.56 -89.26
N GLN A 74 -16.14 55.74 -88.98
CA GLN A 74 -14.93 55.85 -88.12
C GLN A 74 -15.20 55.76 -86.60
N ASP A 75 -16.41 55.99 -86.10
CA ASP A 75 -16.65 56.15 -84.63
C ASP A 75 -17.65 55.16 -84.01
N SER A 76 -18.06 54.14 -84.76
CA SER A 76 -19.18 53.26 -84.42
C SER A 76 -18.96 52.33 -83.23
N PHE A 77 -17.72 52.15 -82.76
CA PHE A 77 -17.38 51.27 -81.63
C PHE A 77 -16.93 52.00 -80.36
N SER A 78 -16.88 53.33 -80.37
CA SER A 78 -16.41 54.14 -79.24
C SER A 78 -17.15 53.84 -77.93
N SER A 79 -18.49 53.69 -77.98
CA SER A 79 -19.31 53.36 -76.81
C SER A 79 -19.12 51.93 -76.31
N VAL A 80 -18.74 50.99 -77.18
CA VAL A 80 -18.43 49.60 -76.81
C VAL A 80 -17.04 49.54 -76.18
N ALA A 81 -16.06 50.20 -76.80
CA ALA A 81 -14.69 50.29 -76.28
C ALA A 81 -14.66 50.94 -74.89
N ALA A 82 -15.43 52.01 -74.66
CA ALA A 82 -15.55 52.68 -73.37
C ALA A 82 -16.04 51.75 -72.25
N GLY A 83 -16.88 50.76 -72.56
CA GLY A 83 -17.34 49.77 -71.57
C GLY A 83 -16.29 48.76 -71.14
N TRP A 84 -15.31 48.48 -72.01
CA TRP A 84 -14.18 47.56 -71.77
C TRP A 84 -12.92 48.27 -71.25
N GLU A 85 -12.94 49.58 -71.03
CA GLU A 85 -11.81 50.29 -70.42
C GLU A 85 -11.52 49.79 -69.00
N PHE A 86 -10.22 49.67 -68.68
CA PHE A 86 -9.76 49.27 -67.35
C PHE A 86 -10.21 50.21 -66.23
N ASN A 87 -10.58 51.46 -66.55
CA ASN A 87 -11.18 52.41 -65.61
C ASN A 87 -12.52 51.93 -65.03
N ASN A 88 -13.18 50.94 -65.65
CA ASN A 88 -14.41 50.33 -65.15
C ASN A 88 -14.17 49.16 -64.16
N LEU A 89 -12.91 48.83 -63.82
CA LEU A 89 -12.61 47.91 -62.72
C LEU A 89 -13.15 48.45 -61.39
N GLY A 90 -13.97 47.66 -60.70
CA GLY A 90 -14.61 48.09 -59.46
C GLY A 90 -15.70 49.15 -59.62
N ASN A 91 -16.19 49.39 -60.85
CA ASN A 91 -17.31 50.31 -61.08
C ASN A 91 -18.66 49.64 -60.72
N TYR A 92 -19.02 49.66 -59.45
CA TYR A 92 -20.26 49.05 -58.92
C TYR A 92 -21.56 49.70 -59.42
N ARG A 93 -21.52 50.76 -60.23
CA ARG A 93 -22.75 51.31 -60.85
C ARG A 93 -23.40 50.31 -61.80
N VAL A 94 -22.62 49.44 -62.44
CA VAL A 94 -23.08 48.38 -63.34
C VAL A 94 -24.00 47.39 -62.61
N MET A 95 -23.76 47.13 -61.32
CA MET A 95 -24.61 46.27 -60.49
C MET A 95 -26.05 46.78 -60.40
N ARG A 96 -26.26 48.11 -60.44
CA ARG A 96 -27.60 48.72 -60.46
C ARG A 96 -28.22 48.75 -61.85
N GLN A 97 -27.40 48.85 -62.89
CA GLN A 97 -27.85 48.97 -64.28
C GLN A 97 -28.24 47.61 -64.88
N ALA A 98 -27.51 46.53 -64.56
CA ALA A 98 -27.76 45.18 -65.04
C ALA A 98 -27.58 44.13 -63.93
N PRO A 99 -28.47 44.09 -62.92
CA PRO A 99 -28.29 43.27 -61.72
C PRO A 99 -28.23 41.77 -62.02
N GLY A 100 -29.06 41.27 -62.93
CA GLY A 100 -29.08 39.85 -63.29
C GLY A 100 -27.76 39.37 -63.92
N PHE A 101 -27.10 40.24 -64.69
CA PHE A 101 -25.85 39.91 -65.36
C PHE A 101 -24.67 39.93 -64.39
N PHE A 102 -24.62 40.95 -63.53
CA PHE A 102 -23.63 41.03 -62.44
C PHE A 102 -23.72 39.80 -61.52
N TRP A 103 -24.90 39.52 -60.96
CA TRP A 103 -25.08 38.39 -60.04
C TRP A 103 -24.91 37.03 -60.72
N GLY A 104 -25.24 36.90 -62.01
CA GLY A 104 -25.01 35.68 -62.78
C GLY A 104 -23.53 35.35 -62.96
N ILE A 105 -22.71 36.36 -63.32
CA ILE A 105 -21.25 36.18 -63.47
C ILE A 105 -20.58 35.99 -62.10
N GLU A 106 -21.01 36.74 -61.08
CA GLU A 106 -20.48 36.60 -59.72
C GLU A 106 -20.73 35.19 -59.17
N LEU A 107 -21.92 34.64 -59.39
CA LEU A 107 -22.27 33.27 -59.01
C LEU A 107 -21.42 32.25 -59.75
N PHE A 108 -21.20 32.43 -61.05
CA PHE A 108 -20.37 31.53 -61.86
C PHE A 108 -18.93 31.44 -61.34
N PHE A 109 -18.27 32.58 -61.12
CA PHE A 109 -16.90 32.59 -60.58
C PHE A 109 -16.85 32.10 -59.12
N SER A 110 -17.85 32.41 -58.31
CA SER A 110 -17.95 31.90 -56.94
C SER A 110 -18.04 30.37 -56.89
N LEU A 111 -18.76 29.75 -57.83
CA LEU A 111 -18.87 28.28 -57.93
C LEU A 111 -17.55 27.59 -58.31
N ILE A 112 -16.65 28.26 -59.04
CA ILE A 112 -15.33 27.73 -59.41
C ILE A 112 -14.43 27.55 -58.18
N LEU A 113 -14.59 28.40 -57.15
CA LEU A 113 -13.78 28.32 -55.92
C LEU A 113 -14.23 27.18 -54.98
N VAL A 114 -15.50 26.77 -55.06
CA VAL A 114 -16.08 25.78 -54.15
C VAL A 114 -15.32 24.45 -54.17
N PRO A 115 -15.01 23.83 -55.34
CA PRO A 115 -14.19 22.62 -55.42
C PRO A 115 -12.79 22.80 -54.84
N MET A 116 -12.17 23.98 -54.99
CA MET A 116 -10.84 24.28 -54.46
C MET A 116 -10.86 24.36 -52.93
N ILE A 117 -11.85 25.06 -52.35
CA ILE A 117 -12.05 25.12 -50.90
C ILE A 117 -12.37 23.73 -50.33
N ILE A 118 -13.20 22.95 -51.01
CA ILE A 118 -13.51 21.56 -50.60
C ILE A 118 -12.25 20.70 -50.64
N LYS A 119 -11.47 20.75 -51.74
CA LYS A 119 -10.20 20.01 -51.86
C LYS A 119 -9.18 20.45 -50.80
N MET A 120 -9.05 21.74 -50.52
CA MET A 120 -8.21 22.24 -49.42
C MET A 120 -8.72 21.72 -48.08
N ARG A 121 -10.02 21.83 -47.79
CA ARG A 121 -10.59 21.33 -46.54
C ARG A 121 -10.38 19.83 -46.36
N ILE A 122 -10.51 19.03 -47.42
CA ILE A 122 -10.28 17.59 -47.39
C ILE A 122 -8.78 17.28 -47.18
N ARG A 123 -7.89 17.92 -47.95
CA ARG A 123 -6.43 17.73 -47.88
C ARG A 123 -5.86 18.13 -46.53
N TRP A 124 -6.39 19.17 -45.91
CA TRP A 124 -5.94 19.71 -44.63
C TRP A 124 -6.81 19.25 -43.45
N LYS A 125 -7.79 18.36 -43.69
CA LYS A 125 -8.55 17.71 -42.61
C LYS A 125 -7.58 16.78 -41.87
N PRO A 126 -7.48 16.84 -40.53
CA PRO A 126 -6.68 15.88 -39.80
C PRO A 126 -7.30 14.50 -39.97
N THR A 127 -6.70 13.66 -40.81
CA THR A 127 -7.03 12.25 -40.91
C THR A 127 -6.47 11.55 -39.67
N LYS A 128 -7.36 10.99 -38.85
CA LYS A 128 -6.97 10.10 -37.75
C LYS A 128 -6.55 8.75 -38.35
N HIS A 129 -5.32 8.64 -38.79
CA HIS A 129 -4.74 7.34 -39.12
C HIS A 129 -4.19 6.72 -37.84
N SER A 130 -4.99 5.89 -37.16
CA SER A 130 -4.61 5.23 -35.90
C SER A 130 -3.90 3.88 -36.14
N GLN A 131 -2.99 3.79 -37.12
CA GLN A 131 -2.37 2.51 -37.48
C GLN A 131 -1.48 1.92 -36.36
N TYR A 132 -0.82 2.75 -35.56
CA TYR A 132 0.13 2.34 -34.52
C TYR A 132 -0.27 2.81 -33.11
N GLY A 133 -1.56 3.09 -32.89
CA GLY A 133 -2.09 3.60 -31.61
C GLY A 133 -2.35 5.11 -31.60
N ASN A 134 -3.14 5.56 -30.62
CA ASN A 134 -3.56 6.95 -30.40
C ASN A 134 -3.53 7.31 -28.92
N ASP A 135 -2.59 6.74 -28.17
CA ASP A 135 -2.40 7.07 -26.76
C ASP A 135 -1.96 8.54 -26.63
N ARG A 136 -2.33 9.18 -25.53
CA ARG A 136 -1.91 10.55 -25.21
C ARG A 136 -1.92 10.81 -23.71
N LEU A 137 -1.19 11.86 -23.33
CA LEU A 137 -1.19 12.39 -21.98
C LEU A 137 -2.53 13.08 -21.64
N ALA A 138 -2.82 13.16 -20.34
CA ALA A 138 -3.95 13.89 -19.81
C ALA A 138 -3.73 15.39 -19.95
N THR A 139 -4.77 16.10 -20.40
CA THR A 139 -4.74 17.56 -20.47
C THR A 139 -5.02 18.17 -19.10
N GLU A 140 -4.52 19.39 -18.86
CA GLU A 140 -4.79 20.16 -17.63
C GLU A 140 -6.30 20.24 -17.32
N ARG A 141 -7.13 20.44 -18.35
CA ARG A 141 -8.61 20.46 -18.21
C ARG A 141 -9.19 19.14 -17.73
N GLU A 142 -8.65 18.01 -18.21
CA GLU A 142 -9.06 16.68 -17.76
C GLU A 142 -8.68 16.50 -16.28
N ILE A 143 -7.47 16.92 -15.87
CA ILE A 143 -7.00 16.84 -14.48
C ILE A 143 -7.90 17.67 -13.54
N LEU A 144 -8.15 18.94 -13.88
CA LEU A 144 -8.97 19.87 -13.08
C LEU A 144 -10.43 19.39 -12.89
N ARG A 145 -10.94 18.60 -13.83
CA ARG A 145 -12.29 18.02 -13.79
C ARG A 145 -12.32 16.71 -13.00
N GLN A 146 -11.19 16.00 -12.94
CA GLN A 146 -11.04 14.71 -12.30
C GLN A 146 -10.71 14.85 -10.81
N TYR A 147 -9.78 15.69 -10.42
CA TYR A 147 -9.30 15.69 -9.03
C TYR A 147 -9.75 16.91 -8.24
N PRO A 148 -10.16 16.74 -6.98
CA PRO A 148 -10.39 17.88 -6.10
C PRO A 148 -9.11 18.71 -6.01
N GLN A 149 -9.29 20.03 -6.11
CA GLN A 149 -8.20 20.99 -6.06
C GLN A 149 -8.09 21.58 -4.66
N ILE A 150 -6.89 21.58 -4.10
CA ILE A 150 -6.60 22.16 -2.79
C ILE A 150 -5.46 23.16 -2.89
N ALA A 151 -5.46 24.17 -2.03
CA ALA A 151 -4.35 25.11 -1.95
C ALA A 151 -3.05 24.38 -1.53
N ASP A 152 -1.93 24.82 -2.08
CA ASP A 152 -0.58 24.31 -1.78
C ASP A 152 -0.17 24.47 -0.31
N ARG A 153 -0.75 25.43 0.42
CA ARG A 153 -0.40 25.73 1.82
C ARG A 153 -1.57 26.21 2.66
N GLY A 154 -1.42 26.09 3.98
CA GLY A 154 -2.14 26.86 5.02
C GLY A 154 -3.65 26.61 5.19
N ALA A 155 -4.37 26.23 4.15
CA ALA A 155 -5.82 26.05 4.18
C ALA A 155 -6.22 24.59 4.44
N SER A 156 -7.14 24.39 5.38
CA SER A 156 -7.83 23.12 5.55
C SER A 156 -8.89 22.95 4.45
N PHE A 157 -9.20 21.70 4.11
CA PHE A 157 -10.12 21.38 3.03
C PHE A 157 -11.06 20.22 3.42
N PRO A 158 -12.28 20.17 2.86
CA PRO A 158 -13.26 19.12 3.18
C PRO A 158 -12.83 17.76 2.61
N GLY A 159 -13.28 16.69 3.25
CA GLY A 159 -12.97 15.32 2.84
C GLY A 159 -11.68 14.78 3.45
N TYR A 160 -11.14 13.74 2.82
CA TYR A 160 -9.89 13.10 3.21
C TYR A 160 -8.73 13.70 2.44
N GLY A 161 -7.53 13.68 3.03
CA GLY A 161 -6.30 13.89 2.26
C GLY A 161 -6.00 12.69 1.37
N GLY A 162 -5.05 12.85 0.45
CA GLY A 162 -4.70 11.82 -0.51
C GLY A 162 -3.43 12.18 -1.26
N ILE A 163 -2.93 11.24 -2.07
CA ILE A 163 -1.68 11.43 -2.81
C ILE A 163 -1.82 12.57 -3.84
N PRO A 164 -0.87 13.53 -3.89
CA PRO A 164 -0.89 14.55 -4.93
C PRO A 164 -0.57 13.90 -6.28
N VAL A 165 -1.36 14.25 -7.30
CA VAL A 165 -1.22 13.69 -8.66
C VAL A 165 -0.83 14.73 -9.70
N SER A 166 -0.98 16.02 -9.38
CA SER A 166 -0.51 17.15 -10.19
C SER A 166 -0.52 18.43 -9.36
N HIS A 167 0.30 19.42 -9.70
CA HIS A 167 0.28 20.74 -9.09
C HIS A 167 0.12 21.84 -10.13
N ILE A 168 -0.96 22.61 -10.07
CA ILE A 168 -1.34 23.55 -11.12
C ILE A 168 -1.15 24.99 -10.63
N THR A 169 -0.40 25.78 -11.40
CA THR A 169 -0.24 27.22 -11.14
C THR A 169 -1.52 28.02 -11.49
N PRO A 170 -1.83 29.12 -10.78
CA PRO A 170 -3.04 29.89 -10.99
C PRO A 170 -3.03 30.58 -12.37
N ASN A 171 -3.69 29.98 -13.35
CA ASN A 171 -3.72 30.43 -14.75
C ASN A 171 -5.17 30.62 -15.25
N SER A 172 -5.33 31.01 -16.52
CA SER A 172 -6.66 31.26 -17.12
C SER A 172 -7.56 30.02 -17.15
N GLU A 173 -7.00 28.82 -17.29
CA GLU A 173 -7.77 27.56 -17.28
C GLU A 173 -8.22 27.22 -15.86
N PHE A 174 -7.35 27.34 -14.86
CA PHE A 174 -7.71 27.14 -13.46
C PHE A 174 -8.86 28.06 -13.03
N ILE A 175 -8.78 29.36 -13.38
CA ILE A 175 -9.83 30.35 -13.06
C ILE A 175 -11.18 29.94 -13.67
N LYS A 176 -11.18 29.36 -14.87
CA LYS A 176 -12.39 28.96 -15.57
C LYS A 176 -13.13 27.82 -14.88
N TYR A 177 -12.41 26.85 -14.31
CA TYR A 177 -13.00 25.68 -13.66
C TYR A 177 -13.23 25.86 -12.17
N HIS A 178 -12.35 26.61 -11.48
CA HIS A 178 -12.37 26.80 -10.03
C HIS A 178 -12.25 28.29 -9.63
N PRO A 179 -13.15 29.18 -10.09
CA PRO A 179 -13.06 30.62 -9.83
C PRO A 179 -13.16 30.97 -8.34
N GLY A 180 -13.94 30.19 -7.57
CA GLY A 180 -14.12 30.39 -6.14
C GLY A 180 -12.86 30.09 -5.32
N LEU A 181 -12.13 29.02 -5.68
CA LEU A 181 -10.85 28.66 -5.03
C LEU A 181 -9.77 29.68 -5.37
N TYR A 182 -9.68 30.09 -6.64
CA TYR A 182 -8.78 31.16 -7.07
C TYR A 182 -9.04 32.45 -6.29
N THR A 183 -10.30 32.88 -6.21
CA THR A 183 -10.66 34.13 -5.53
C THR A 183 -10.31 34.05 -4.04
N SER A 184 -10.70 32.97 -3.37
CA SER A 184 -10.55 32.81 -1.93
C SER A 184 -9.10 32.66 -1.47
N TYR A 185 -8.28 31.89 -2.20
CA TYR A 185 -6.94 31.49 -1.74
C TYR A 185 -5.79 32.20 -2.45
N TYR A 186 -6.05 32.82 -3.61
CA TYR A 186 -5.05 33.57 -4.36
C TYR A 186 -5.33 35.07 -4.38
N LEU A 187 -6.51 35.49 -4.85
CA LEU A 187 -6.82 36.91 -5.07
C LEU A 187 -7.07 37.67 -3.75
N CYS A 188 -7.98 37.18 -2.90
CA CYS A 188 -8.34 37.84 -1.65
C CYS A 188 -7.13 38.05 -0.72
N PRO A 189 -6.24 37.06 -0.47
CA PRO A 189 -5.06 37.28 0.36
C PRO A 189 -4.09 38.31 -0.25
N LYS A 190 -3.91 38.32 -1.58
CA LYS A 190 -3.10 39.34 -2.27
C LYS A 190 -3.67 40.75 -2.11
N VAL A 191 -4.99 40.89 -2.24
CA VAL A 191 -5.68 42.19 -2.03
C VAL A 191 -5.55 42.62 -0.58
N LEU A 192 -5.78 41.73 0.39
CA LEU A 192 -5.60 42.02 1.81
C LEU A 192 -4.17 42.43 2.14
N GLN A 193 -3.18 41.80 1.51
CA GLN A 193 -1.77 42.16 1.67
C GLN A 193 -1.49 43.57 1.15
N LEU A 194 -2.04 43.96 -0.01
CA LEU A 194 -1.93 45.33 -0.53
C LEU A 194 -2.60 46.35 0.39
N VAL A 195 -3.80 46.04 0.90
CA VAL A 195 -4.56 46.94 1.79
C VAL A 195 -3.92 47.06 3.18
N SER A 196 -3.15 46.06 3.63
CA SER A 196 -2.46 46.09 4.92
C SER A 196 -1.30 47.11 5.01
N VAL A 197 -0.85 47.66 3.86
CA VAL A 197 0.19 48.69 3.79
C VAL A 197 -0.31 50.06 4.27
N PHE A 198 -1.64 50.26 4.32
CA PHE A 198 -2.22 51.51 4.80
C PHE A 198 -2.05 51.68 6.33
N PRO A 199 -1.56 52.85 6.81
CA PRO A 199 -1.16 53.05 8.21
C PRO A 199 -2.26 52.78 9.25
N GLY A 200 -3.54 52.96 8.89
CA GLY A 200 -4.70 52.75 9.79
C GLY A 200 -5.13 51.29 9.99
N LEU A 201 -4.62 50.35 9.18
CA LEU A 201 -5.01 48.93 9.19
C LEU A 201 -3.87 47.99 9.60
N LYS A 202 -2.67 48.55 9.84
CA LYS A 202 -1.48 47.85 10.31
C LYS A 202 -1.77 47.17 11.66
N GLY A 203 -1.64 45.84 11.72
CA GLY A 203 -1.81 45.06 12.95
C GLY A 203 -3.24 44.59 13.29
N LYS A 204 -4.28 45.03 12.55
CA LYS A 204 -5.68 44.58 12.75
C LYS A 204 -6.09 43.41 11.86
N ILE A 205 -5.35 43.14 10.77
CA ILE A 205 -5.66 42.09 9.79
C ILE A 205 -4.67 40.94 9.97
N LYS A 206 -5.18 39.70 10.15
CA LYS A 206 -4.34 38.49 10.14
C LYS A 206 -3.77 38.28 8.73
N PHE A 207 -2.45 38.29 8.61
CA PHE A 207 -1.76 37.95 7.36
C PHE A 207 -1.98 36.48 7.02
N VAL A 208 -2.53 36.22 5.83
CA VAL A 208 -2.59 34.88 5.23
C VAL A 208 -1.74 34.93 3.97
N GLU A 209 -0.73 34.06 3.86
CA GLU A 209 0.06 33.98 2.64
C GLU A 209 -0.81 33.49 1.48
N PRO A 210 -0.77 34.15 0.31
CA PRO A 210 -1.49 33.65 -0.86
C PRO A 210 -0.90 32.31 -1.31
N ALA A 211 -1.78 31.40 -1.74
CA ALA A 211 -1.36 30.16 -2.38
C ALA A 211 -0.49 30.46 -3.62
N LYS A 212 0.60 29.71 -3.83
CA LYS A 212 1.41 29.83 -5.06
C LYS A 212 0.89 28.91 -6.17
N GLY A 213 0.16 27.87 -5.81
CA GLY A 213 -0.53 26.96 -6.72
C GLY A 213 -1.52 26.04 -5.99
N PHE A 214 -2.03 25.06 -6.73
CA PHE A 214 -3.07 24.15 -6.24
C PHE A 214 -2.72 22.70 -6.56
N TYR A 215 -2.83 21.81 -5.57
CA TYR A 215 -2.67 20.37 -5.78
C TYR A 215 -3.99 19.74 -6.23
N SER A 216 -3.88 18.92 -7.27
CA SER A 216 -4.84 17.87 -7.60
C SER A 216 -4.54 16.66 -6.73
N ILE A 217 -5.48 16.22 -5.89
CA ILE A 217 -5.24 15.10 -4.96
C ILE A 217 -6.20 13.93 -5.20
N ASP A 218 -5.69 12.70 -5.09
CA ASP A 218 -6.52 11.50 -5.14
C ASP A 218 -6.97 11.08 -3.74
N GLN A 219 -8.20 11.42 -3.37
CA GLN A 219 -8.79 11.13 -2.05
C GLN A 219 -9.35 9.70 -1.92
N THR A 220 -9.22 8.86 -2.96
CA THR A 220 -9.76 7.50 -2.97
C THR A 220 -8.90 6.55 -2.12
N THR A 221 -9.42 5.34 -1.87
CA THR A 221 -8.70 4.31 -1.12
C THR A 221 -7.88 3.48 -2.10
N ILE A 222 -6.62 3.87 -2.31
CA ILE A 222 -5.69 3.23 -3.26
C ILE A 222 -4.31 3.09 -2.64
N ASN A 223 -3.53 2.13 -3.15
CA ASN A 223 -2.10 2.02 -2.89
C ASN A 223 -1.32 2.77 -3.95
N SER A 224 -0.18 3.33 -3.55
CA SER A 224 0.68 4.14 -4.41
C SER A 224 2.10 3.61 -4.42
N LEU A 225 2.75 3.68 -5.58
CA LEU A 225 4.16 3.36 -5.76
C LEU A 225 4.89 4.59 -6.31
N LEU A 226 5.80 5.16 -5.52
CA LEU A 226 6.67 6.27 -5.90
C LEU A 226 8.05 5.75 -6.31
N ILE A 227 8.49 6.11 -7.50
CA ILE A 227 9.77 5.70 -8.09
C ILE A 227 10.66 6.93 -8.27
N GLY A 228 11.76 6.98 -7.53
CA GLY A 228 12.73 8.07 -7.61
C GLY A 228 14.07 7.75 -6.98
N ILE A 229 15.16 7.92 -7.73
CA ILE A 229 16.53 7.76 -7.20
C ILE A 229 16.83 8.77 -6.08
N SER A 230 17.87 8.51 -5.28
CA SER A 230 18.33 9.48 -4.29
C SER A 230 18.65 10.84 -4.94
N ARG A 231 18.29 11.92 -4.25
CA ARG A 231 18.40 13.33 -4.72
C ARG A 231 17.53 13.71 -5.93
N SER A 232 16.63 12.84 -6.40
CA SER A 232 15.65 13.20 -7.44
C SER A 232 14.58 14.20 -6.99
N GLY A 233 14.36 14.31 -5.67
CA GLY A 233 13.33 15.16 -5.08
C GLY A 233 12.15 14.40 -4.47
N LYS A 234 12.13 13.05 -4.48
CA LYS A 234 11.05 12.20 -3.95
C LYS A 234 10.47 12.66 -2.60
N GLY A 235 11.33 12.97 -1.62
CA GLY A 235 10.91 13.45 -0.30
C GLY A 235 10.31 14.86 -0.30
N GLU A 236 10.88 15.75 -1.12
CA GLU A 236 10.54 17.18 -1.19
C GLU A 236 9.32 17.47 -2.06
N THR A 237 9.07 16.68 -3.11
CA THR A 237 7.98 16.91 -4.06
C THR A 237 6.73 16.07 -3.75
N GLU A 238 6.88 14.93 -3.08
CA GLU A 238 5.78 13.97 -2.85
C GLU A 238 5.58 13.61 -1.38
N VAL A 239 6.56 12.99 -0.71
CA VAL A 239 6.38 12.44 0.65
C VAL A 239 5.99 13.52 1.67
N MET A 240 6.71 14.64 1.72
CA MET A 240 6.40 15.73 2.63
C MET A 240 5.09 16.44 2.29
N PRO A 241 4.82 16.79 1.02
CA PRO A 241 3.50 17.26 0.62
C PRO A 241 2.36 16.30 1.00
N LEU A 242 2.54 14.97 0.91
CA LEU A 242 1.56 14.00 1.36
C LEU A 242 1.27 14.13 2.87
N VAL A 243 2.31 14.22 3.72
CA VAL A 243 2.16 14.43 5.17
C VAL A 243 1.42 15.75 5.47
N ASP A 244 1.73 16.81 4.73
CA ASP A 244 1.02 18.09 4.83
C ASP A 244 -0.46 17.97 4.44
N ILE A 245 -0.74 17.38 3.28
CA ILE A 245 -2.11 17.23 2.73
C ILE A 245 -2.96 16.39 3.68
N LEU A 246 -2.45 15.25 4.15
CA LEU A 246 -3.15 14.37 5.10
C LEU A 246 -3.48 15.08 6.40
N SER A 247 -2.58 15.96 6.88
CA SER A 247 -2.77 16.68 8.15
C SER A 247 -3.63 17.94 8.05
N ARG A 248 -3.78 18.54 6.85
CA ARG A 248 -4.71 19.67 6.59
C ARG A 248 -6.15 19.25 6.32
N ALA A 249 -6.39 18.01 5.92
CA ALA A 249 -7.73 17.50 5.67
C ALA A 249 -8.64 17.63 6.91
N GLN A 250 -9.93 17.93 6.69
CA GLN A 250 -10.90 17.92 7.79
C GLN A 250 -11.10 16.51 8.36
N LYS A 251 -11.13 15.48 7.49
CA LYS A 251 -11.10 14.07 7.91
C LYS A 251 -9.65 13.58 7.92
N LYS A 252 -9.00 13.75 9.06
CA LYS A 252 -7.57 13.42 9.25
C LYS A 252 -7.32 11.92 9.28
N SER A 253 -6.40 11.46 8.44
CA SER A 253 -5.88 10.10 8.48
C SER A 253 -4.77 9.98 9.54
N SER A 254 -4.63 8.81 10.15
CA SER A 254 -3.40 8.38 10.83
C SER A 254 -2.30 8.14 9.80
N MET A 255 -1.06 8.24 10.27
CA MET A 255 0.13 7.95 9.46
C MET A 255 1.06 7.05 10.26
N LEU A 256 1.57 6.00 9.61
CA LEU A 256 2.75 5.27 10.05
C LEU A 256 3.81 5.52 8.98
N VAL A 257 4.91 6.16 9.36
CA VAL A 257 5.94 6.63 8.44
C VAL A 257 7.25 5.91 8.73
N ASN A 258 7.80 5.18 7.77
CA ASN A 258 9.20 4.73 7.82
C ASN A 258 10.09 5.92 7.43
N ASP A 259 11.06 6.26 8.28
CA ASP A 259 11.93 7.43 8.12
C ASP A 259 13.39 7.05 8.37
N SER A 260 14.10 6.67 7.31
CA SER A 260 15.50 6.19 7.39
C SER A 260 16.53 7.22 7.85
N LYS A 261 16.11 8.49 8.01
CA LYS A 261 17.01 9.60 8.37
C LYS A 261 16.57 10.39 9.61
N GLY A 262 15.32 10.22 10.03
CA GLY A 262 14.70 11.00 11.12
C GLY A 262 14.31 12.43 10.72
N GLU A 263 14.59 12.85 9.47
CA GLU A 263 14.33 14.18 8.96
C GLU A 263 12.81 14.43 8.86
N LEU A 264 12.03 13.43 8.44
CA LEU A 264 10.58 13.57 8.31
C LEU A 264 9.94 13.84 9.66
N TYR A 265 10.35 13.09 10.68
CA TYR A 265 9.88 13.28 12.06
C TYR A 265 10.22 14.67 12.58
N GLN A 266 11.49 15.07 12.50
CA GLN A 266 11.98 16.35 13.03
C GLN A 266 11.27 17.55 12.40
N MET A 267 11.13 17.55 11.08
CA MET A 267 10.51 18.65 10.35
C MET A 267 9.00 18.75 10.55
N SER A 268 8.32 17.61 10.74
CA SER A 268 6.86 17.57 10.81
C SER A 268 6.31 17.69 12.23
N TYR A 269 7.10 17.41 13.26
CA TYR A 269 6.65 17.31 14.66
C TYR A 269 5.80 18.49 15.11
N GLU A 270 6.34 19.71 15.06
CA GLU A 270 5.65 20.90 15.58
C GLU A 270 4.34 21.16 14.82
N THR A 271 4.36 21.04 13.50
CA THR A 271 3.19 21.29 12.65
C THR A 271 2.10 20.24 12.87
N LEU A 272 2.46 18.96 12.96
CA LEU A 272 1.51 17.90 13.28
C LEU A 272 0.90 18.10 14.67
N ARG A 273 1.71 18.45 15.69
CA ARG A 273 1.22 18.79 17.05
C ARG A 273 0.26 19.97 17.04
N LYS A 274 0.59 21.07 16.35
CA LYS A 274 -0.31 22.24 16.18
C LYS A 274 -1.61 21.86 15.49
N ARG A 275 -1.55 20.92 14.52
CA ARG A 275 -2.72 20.36 13.83
C ARG A 275 -3.44 19.28 14.66
N GLY A 276 -3.02 19.03 15.90
CA GLY A 276 -3.74 18.16 16.84
C GLY A 276 -3.43 16.67 16.73
N TYR A 277 -2.33 16.29 16.07
CA TYR A 277 -1.86 14.91 16.05
C TYR A 277 -1.15 14.53 17.37
N GLU A 278 -1.35 13.29 17.81
CA GLU A 278 -0.44 12.56 18.69
C GLU A 278 0.74 12.11 17.83
N VAL A 279 1.91 12.72 18.05
CA VAL A 279 3.11 12.46 17.26
C VAL A 279 4.05 11.59 18.08
N GLU A 280 4.27 10.38 17.59
CA GLU A 280 4.97 9.29 18.26
C GLU A 280 6.19 8.90 17.43
N VAL A 281 7.27 8.45 18.08
CA VAL A 281 8.49 8.03 17.38
C VAL A 281 9.10 6.79 18.04
N LEU A 282 9.33 5.77 17.21
CA LEU A 282 10.21 4.65 17.53
C LEU A 282 11.56 4.95 16.86
N ASN A 283 12.48 5.50 17.64
CA ASN A 283 13.79 5.93 17.18
C ASN A 283 14.86 4.89 17.49
N ILE A 284 15.19 4.06 16.50
CA ILE A 284 16.19 3.01 16.66
C ILE A 284 17.60 3.54 16.42
N GLN A 285 17.73 4.64 15.67
CA GLN A 285 19.00 5.35 15.51
C GLN A 285 19.49 5.94 16.84
N ASN A 286 18.58 6.41 17.69
CA ASN A 286 18.89 6.88 19.04
C ASN A 286 17.85 6.35 20.06
N PRO A 287 18.00 5.10 20.54
CA PRO A 287 17.02 4.43 21.39
C PRO A 287 16.71 5.18 22.69
N ASP A 288 17.67 5.91 23.26
CA ASP A 288 17.45 6.70 24.48
C ASP A 288 16.42 7.83 24.31
N PHE A 289 16.18 8.26 23.06
CA PHE A 289 15.19 9.26 22.68
C PHE A 289 14.12 8.64 21.77
N SER A 290 13.55 7.53 22.24
CA SER A 290 12.52 6.76 21.56
C SER A 290 11.34 6.47 22.50
N MET A 291 10.21 6.09 21.93
CA MET A 291 9.22 5.27 22.63
C MET A 291 9.76 3.86 22.91
N SER A 292 9.17 3.19 23.89
CA SER A 292 9.43 1.77 24.16
C SER A 292 8.47 0.91 23.36
N TYR A 293 8.99 -0.17 22.76
CA TYR A 293 8.24 -1.09 21.93
C TYR A 293 8.68 -2.51 22.26
N ASN A 294 7.84 -3.27 22.94
CA ASN A 294 8.10 -4.69 23.19
C ASN A 294 7.50 -5.53 22.06
N PRO A 295 8.31 -6.19 21.22
CA PRO A 295 7.82 -7.06 20.15
C PRO A 295 6.84 -8.15 20.63
N LEU A 296 7.00 -8.58 21.89
CA LEU A 296 6.16 -9.60 22.51
C LEU A 296 4.86 -9.04 23.11
N GLN A 297 4.59 -7.73 23.05
CA GLN A 297 3.45 -7.14 23.74
C GLN A 297 2.10 -7.74 23.29
N GLN A 298 1.91 -7.91 21.97
CA GLN A 298 0.68 -8.53 21.45
C GLN A 298 0.52 -9.98 21.94
N ILE A 299 1.63 -10.73 22.01
CA ILE A 299 1.67 -12.11 22.49
C ILE A 299 1.31 -12.14 23.99
N ILE A 300 1.85 -11.21 24.79
CA ILE A 300 1.53 -11.06 26.21
C ILE A 300 0.05 -10.77 26.41
N ASP A 301 -0.53 -9.88 25.60
CA ASP A 301 -1.94 -9.53 25.70
C ASP A 301 -2.82 -10.75 25.41
N TYR A 302 -2.53 -11.51 24.35
CA TYR A 302 -3.24 -12.77 24.07
C TYR A 302 -3.07 -13.82 25.18
N ALA A 303 -1.86 -13.98 25.69
CA ALA A 303 -1.56 -14.96 26.72
C ALA A 303 -2.25 -14.64 28.06
N LYS A 304 -2.29 -13.36 28.45
CA LYS A 304 -3.01 -12.88 29.65
C LYS A 304 -4.51 -13.11 29.55
N ASP A 305 -5.05 -12.85 28.37
CA ASP A 305 -6.49 -12.98 28.15
C ASP A 305 -6.93 -14.44 28.10
N GLY A 306 -6.06 -15.37 27.70
CA GLY A 306 -6.33 -16.81 27.60
C GLY A 306 -6.46 -17.33 26.17
N TYR A 307 -6.04 -16.58 25.16
CA TYR A 307 -6.07 -16.98 23.75
C TYR A 307 -4.85 -17.83 23.39
N TYR A 308 -4.86 -19.11 23.75
CA TYR A 308 -3.71 -20.00 23.56
C TYR A 308 -3.32 -20.17 22.08
N ASP A 309 -4.29 -20.37 21.19
CA ASP A 309 -4.02 -20.67 19.78
C ASP A 309 -3.48 -19.41 19.06
N GLU A 310 -4.07 -18.26 19.35
CA GLU A 310 -3.63 -16.95 18.87
C GLU A 310 -2.25 -16.59 19.42
N THR A 311 -1.94 -16.97 20.67
CA THR A 311 -0.59 -16.83 21.24
C THR A 311 0.42 -17.64 20.43
N GLN A 312 0.15 -18.92 20.14
CA GLN A 312 1.03 -19.76 19.32
C GLN A 312 1.26 -19.16 17.93
N GLN A 313 0.19 -18.73 17.27
CA GLN A 313 0.27 -18.14 15.94
C GLN A 313 1.07 -16.83 15.94
N ALA A 314 0.89 -15.98 16.94
CA ALA A 314 1.63 -14.74 17.09
C ALA A 314 3.11 -14.97 17.39
N VAL A 315 3.43 -15.94 18.25
CA VAL A 315 4.82 -16.38 18.53
C VAL A 315 5.49 -16.88 17.25
N ASN A 316 4.83 -17.77 16.51
CA ASN A 316 5.36 -18.30 15.25
C ASN A 316 5.51 -17.21 14.18
N SER A 317 4.57 -16.27 14.12
CA SER A 317 4.64 -15.13 13.19
C SER A 317 5.85 -14.24 13.49
N LEU A 318 6.09 -13.91 14.77
CA LEU A 318 7.28 -13.17 15.19
C LEU A 318 8.54 -13.93 14.81
N SER A 319 8.71 -15.18 15.23
CA SER A 319 9.93 -15.95 14.97
C SER A 319 10.18 -16.14 13.47
N SER A 320 9.14 -16.42 12.69
CA SER A 320 9.27 -16.54 11.23
C SER A 320 9.72 -15.24 10.57
N SER A 321 9.30 -14.07 11.06
CA SER A 321 9.75 -12.77 10.53
C SER A 321 11.23 -12.50 10.80
N ILE A 322 11.84 -13.23 11.74
CA ILE A 322 13.27 -13.14 12.06
C ILE A 322 14.10 -14.01 11.12
N TYR A 323 13.68 -15.25 10.88
CA TYR A 323 14.52 -16.27 10.23
C TYR A 323 14.13 -16.65 8.80
N VAL A 324 12.90 -16.34 8.35
CA VAL A 324 12.46 -16.73 7.00
C VAL A 324 13.09 -15.81 5.96
N ASP A 325 13.97 -16.39 5.16
CA ASP A 325 14.47 -15.80 3.92
C ASP A 325 13.83 -16.53 2.73
N PRO A 326 13.01 -15.85 1.89
CA PRO A 326 12.40 -16.44 0.71
C PRO A 326 13.40 -17.02 -0.30
N ASN A 327 14.65 -16.55 -0.27
CA ASN A 327 15.70 -16.94 -1.22
C ASN A 327 16.61 -18.07 -0.69
N ALA A 328 16.40 -18.55 0.54
CA ALA A 328 17.24 -19.58 1.12
C ALA A 328 17.01 -20.96 0.48
N LYS A 329 18.10 -21.68 0.20
CA LYS A 329 18.09 -23.01 -0.42
C LYS A 329 17.64 -24.11 0.54
N ASP A 330 18.10 -24.06 1.79
CA ASP A 330 17.76 -25.04 2.83
C ASP A 330 16.89 -24.40 3.91
N LYS A 331 15.68 -24.94 4.08
CA LYS A 331 14.69 -24.47 5.06
C LYS A 331 14.84 -25.15 6.43
N PHE A 332 15.65 -26.19 6.54
CA PHE A 332 15.84 -26.94 7.78
C PHE A 332 16.31 -26.02 8.92
N TRP A 333 17.43 -25.33 8.71
CA TRP A 333 18.03 -24.44 9.72
C TRP A 333 17.11 -23.29 10.15
N GLN A 334 16.34 -22.75 9.20
CA GLN A 334 15.36 -21.71 9.47
C GLN A 334 14.23 -22.26 10.35
N ASN A 335 13.64 -23.39 9.99
CA ASN A 335 12.55 -24.00 10.73
C ASN A 335 12.98 -24.41 12.14
N SER A 336 14.17 -25.01 12.28
CA SER A 336 14.75 -25.35 13.59
C SER A 336 14.95 -24.11 14.47
N SER A 337 15.49 -23.01 13.91
CA SER A 337 15.69 -21.75 14.64
C SER A 337 14.38 -21.07 15.03
N ILE A 338 13.37 -21.11 14.16
CA ILE A 338 12.00 -20.63 14.44
C ILE A 338 11.40 -21.39 15.61
N ASN A 339 11.46 -22.72 15.58
CA ASN A 339 10.89 -23.58 16.60
C ASN A 339 11.62 -23.46 17.93
N LEU A 340 12.95 -23.33 17.91
CA LEU A 340 13.74 -23.05 19.11
C LEU A 340 13.31 -21.72 19.73
N LEU A 341 13.26 -20.63 18.95
CA LEU A 341 12.82 -19.33 19.46
C LEU A 341 11.38 -19.36 19.99
N ASN A 342 10.47 -20.06 19.30
CA ASN A 342 9.09 -20.27 19.75
C ASN A 342 9.06 -20.93 21.14
N SER A 343 9.87 -21.98 21.34
CA SER A 343 9.94 -22.70 22.61
C SER A 343 10.43 -21.82 23.75
N LEU A 344 11.45 -20.98 23.51
CA LEU A 344 12.01 -20.08 24.51
C LEU A 344 11.00 -19.00 24.91
N ILE A 345 10.32 -18.38 23.93
CA ILE A 345 9.29 -17.37 24.20
C ILE A 345 8.15 -17.97 25.03
N LEU A 346 7.65 -19.15 24.65
CA LEU A 346 6.57 -19.84 25.37
C LEU A 346 6.99 -20.27 26.78
N ALA A 347 8.24 -20.70 26.97
CA ALA A 347 8.78 -21.03 28.29
C ALA A 347 8.85 -19.79 29.21
N VAL A 348 9.27 -18.64 28.69
CA VAL A 348 9.25 -17.36 29.42
C VAL A 348 7.83 -16.93 29.76
N ILE A 349 6.86 -17.16 28.87
CA ILE A 349 5.43 -16.90 29.13
C ILE A 349 4.90 -17.80 30.26
N ASP A 350 5.22 -19.10 30.25
CA ASP A 350 4.82 -20.02 31.33
C ASP A 350 5.43 -19.58 32.67
N HIS A 351 6.71 -19.19 32.70
CA HIS A 351 7.37 -18.65 33.88
C HIS A 351 6.66 -17.40 34.41
N ALA A 352 6.42 -16.41 33.55
CA ALA A 352 5.75 -15.18 33.91
C ALA A 352 4.32 -15.40 34.43
N LYS A 353 3.59 -16.37 33.85
CA LYS A 353 2.25 -16.75 34.30
C LYS A 353 2.28 -17.39 35.70
N ARG A 354 3.24 -18.30 35.96
CA ARG A 354 3.40 -18.95 37.28
C ARG A 354 3.69 -17.95 38.40
N ASN A 355 4.51 -16.94 38.11
CA ASN A 355 4.93 -15.94 39.08
C ASN A 355 4.05 -14.67 39.07
N ASN A 356 3.01 -14.64 38.23
CA ASN A 356 2.16 -13.47 37.98
C ASN A 356 2.94 -12.18 37.63
N ASN A 357 4.11 -12.31 37.00
CA ASN A 357 4.99 -11.20 36.63
C ASN A 357 5.20 -11.11 35.11
N TRP A 358 4.19 -10.58 34.42
CA TRP A 358 4.20 -10.43 32.97
C TRP A 358 5.20 -9.41 32.42
N ALA A 359 5.79 -8.56 33.28
CA ALA A 359 6.80 -7.60 32.86
C ALA A 359 8.15 -8.27 32.51
N GLU A 360 8.32 -9.54 32.87
CA GLU A 360 9.50 -10.35 32.54
C GLU A 360 9.47 -10.87 31.09
N VAL A 361 8.31 -10.89 30.42
CA VAL A 361 8.22 -11.40 29.04
C VAL A 361 8.81 -10.37 28.07
N THR A 362 10.10 -10.52 27.77
CA THR A 362 10.87 -9.60 26.94
C THR A 362 11.89 -10.35 26.10
N MET A 363 12.30 -9.77 24.97
CA MET A 363 13.35 -10.36 24.13
C MET A 363 14.73 -10.41 24.82
N ASP A 364 15.02 -9.49 25.76
CA ASP A 364 16.24 -9.59 26.61
C ASP A 364 16.22 -10.88 27.43
N ASN A 365 15.10 -11.21 28.10
CA ASN A 365 15.02 -12.46 28.87
C ASN A 365 15.08 -13.71 27.98
N VAL A 366 14.45 -13.70 26.81
CA VAL A 366 14.56 -14.81 25.84
C VAL A 366 16.02 -15.01 25.40
N LEU A 367 16.73 -13.91 25.12
CA LEU A 367 18.15 -13.93 24.79
C LEU A 367 19.00 -14.46 25.97
N HIS A 368 18.74 -14.02 27.22
CA HIS A 368 19.47 -14.51 28.40
C HIS A 368 19.22 -15.99 28.67
N MET A 369 17.99 -16.47 28.47
CA MET A 369 17.68 -17.90 28.56
C MET A 369 18.56 -18.69 27.59
N MET A 370 18.67 -18.21 26.35
CA MET A 370 19.48 -18.84 25.32
C MET A 370 20.97 -18.79 25.67
N THR A 371 21.50 -17.66 26.10
CA THR A 371 22.93 -17.55 26.43
C THR A 371 23.32 -18.27 27.72
N GLU A 372 22.52 -18.20 28.78
CA GLU A 372 22.86 -18.79 30.08
C GLU A 372 22.65 -20.30 30.13
N LEU A 373 21.62 -20.80 29.44
CA LEU A 373 21.30 -22.24 29.43
C LEU A 373 21.83 -22.94 28.18
N GLY A 374 21.80 -22.28 27.02
CA GLY A 374 22.17 -22.90 25.74
C GLY A 374 23.67 -23.00 25.49
N SER A 375 24.51 -22.21 26.17
CA SER A 375 25.98 -22.26 26.00
C SER A 375 26.71 -23.07 27.07
N LYS A 376 26.01 -23.49 28.15
CA LYS A 376 26.60 -24.22 29.27
C LYS A 376 26.32 -25.70 29.14
N GLU A 377 27.37 -26.50 29.25
CA GLU A 377 27.28 -27.94 29.39
C GLU A 377 27.34 -28.32 30.86
N VAL A 378 26.54 -29.29 31.26
CA VAL A 378 26.46 -29.80 32.62
C VAL A 378 26.68 -31.30 32.61
N LEU A 379 27.44 -31.79 33.60
CA LEU A 379 27.66 -33.21 33.81
C LEU A 379 26.49 -33.77 34.60
N LEU A 380 25.95 -34.90 34.13
CA LEU A 380 24.82 -35.57 34.75
C LEU A 380 25.28 -36.85 35.45
N ASN A 381 24.77 -37.11 36.66
CA ASN A 381 24.94 -38.40 37.33
C ASN A 381 23.96 -39.45 36.77
N SER A 382 24.03 -40.71 37.22
CA SER A 382 23.13 -41.81 36.82
C SER A 382 21.64 -41.48 37.01
N SER A 383 21.36 -40.59 37.96
CA SER A 383 20.06 -40.08 38.35
C SER A 383 19.63 -38.85 37.51
N GLY A 384 20.53 -38.28 36.70
CA GLY A 384 20.39 -37.09 35.85
C GLY A 384 20.18 -35.77 36.59
N ASP A 385 20.76 -35.69 37.78
CA ASP A 385 21.04 -34.42 38.45
C ASP A 385 22.37 -33.85 37.97
N ILE A 386 22.45 -32.51 37.98
CA ILE A 386 23.67 -31.77 37.64
C ILE A 386 24.70 -32.02 38.74
N ILE A 387 25.86 -32.55 38.37
CA ILE A 387 27.01 -32.68 39.24
C ILE A 387 27.66 -31.29 39.34
N PRO A 388 27.95 -30.79 40.56
CA PRO A 388 28.74 -29.58 40.75
C PRO A 388 30.10 -29.68 40.05
N THR A 389 30.49 -28.65 39.32
CA THR A 389 31.82 -28.54 38.70
C THR A 389 32.93 -28.46 39.75
N ASP A 390 34.16 -28.87 39.41
CA ASP A 390 35.32 -28.89 40.33
C ASP A 390 35.55 -27.55 41.07
N ASP A 391 35.20 -26.41 40.45
CA ASP A 391 35.28 -25.07 41.07
C ASP A 391 34.27 -24.83 42.23
N GLU A 392 33.13 -25.54 42.26
CA GLU A 392 32.16 -25.47 43.37
C GLU A 392 32.56 -26.38 44.53
N ILE A 393 33.29 -27.45 44.24
CA ILE A 393 33.79 -28.45 45.20
C ILE A 393 34.89 -27.85 46.08
N ASP A 394 35.74 -26.98 45.54
CA ASP A 394 36.81 -26.28 46.27
C ASP A 394 36.31 -25.21 47.27
N SER A 395 35.02 -24.87 47.25
CA SER A 395 34.41 -23.90 48.18
C SER A 395 34.00 -24.49 49.55
N GLY A 396 34.19 -25.80 49.74
CA GLY A 396 34.16 -26.45 51.07
C GLY A 396 32.79 -26.64 51.72
N LEU A 397 31.69 -26.62 50.98
CA LEU A 397 30.33 -26.67 51.55
C LEU A 397 29.55 -27.99 51.39
N LEU A 398 30.06 -29.02 50.69
CA LEU A 398 29.39 -30.32 50.53
C LEU A 398 30.38 -31.50 50.41
N GLU A 399 30.20 -32.56 51.22
CA GLU A 399 30.88 -33.86 51.03
C GLU A 399 30.18 -34.65 49.89
N MET A 400 30.97 -35.31 49.03
CA MET A 400 30.47 -36.05 47.86
C MET A 400 29.98 -37.47 48.23
N PRO A 401 28.73 -37.87 47.91
CA PRO A 401 28.29 -39.27 47.98
C PRO A 401 28.94 -40.12 46.86
N GLU A 402 29.19 -41.41 47.14
CA GLU A 402 29.90 -42.34 46.24
C GLU A 402 29.19 -42.62 44.87
N ASP A 403 27.95 -42.17 44.68
CA ASP A 403 27.13 -42.38 43.46
C ASP A 403 27.28 -41.31 42.37
N ASN A 404 28.17 -40.32 42.54
CA ASN A 404 28.30 -39.14 41.66
C ASN A 404 29.34 -39.28 40.52
N LYS A 405 29.40 -40.43 39.82
CA LYS A 405 30.21 -40.53 38.61
C LYS A 405 29.51 -39.83 37.43
N PRO A 406 30.19 -38.94 36.67
CA PRO A 406 29.61 -38.33 35.48
C PRO A 406 29.32 -39.41 34.43
N VAL A 407 28.05 -39.51 34.01
CA VAL A 407 27.57 -40.51 33.06
C VAL A 407 27.38 -39.91 31.66
N SER A 408 26.98 -38.64 31.58
CA SER A 408 26.83 -37.94 30.30
C SER A 408 26.99 -36.42 30.47
N GLN A 409 27.53 -35.77 29.43
CA GLN A 409 27.63 -34.32 29.32
C GLN A 409 26.50 -33.83 28.41
N LYS A 410 25.65 -32.93 28.91
CA LYS A 410 24.48 -32.44 28.16
C LYS A 410 24.32 -30.94 28.29
N ASN A 411 23.65 -30.35 27.29
CA ASN A 411 23.36 -28.92 27.27
C ASN A 411 22.37 -28.55 28.40
N LYS A 412 22.64 -27.50 29.17
CA LYS A 412 21.80 -27.09 30.31
C LYS A 412 20.38 -26.69 29.87
N LEU A 413 20.20 -26.17 28.64
CA LEU A 413 18.89 -25.88 28.07
C LEU A 413 18.06 -27.15 27.86
N LEU A 414 18.68 -28.24 27.40
CA LEU A 414 18.01 -29.53 27.24
C LEU A 414 17.49 -30.06 28.59
N VAL A 415 18.34 -29.99 29.62
CA VAL A 415 17.97 -30.38 31.00
C VAL A 415 16.83 -29.52 31.54
N TYR A 416 16.82 -28.22 31.23
CA TYR A 416 15.72 -27.33 31.62
C TYR A 416 14.38 -27.79 31.02
N PHE A 417 14.33 -28.09 29.71
CA PHE A 417 13.11 -28.56 29.06
C PHE A 417 12.68 -29.97 29.52
N ALA A 418 13.63 -30.87 29.82
CA ALA A 418 13.31 -32.19 30.40
C ALA A 418 12.61 -32.06 31.77
N LYS A 419 13.07 -31.15 32.63
CA LYS A 419 12.41 -30.85 33.92
C LYS A 419 11.06 -30.18 33.73
N LEU A 420 10.96 -29.30 32.74
CA LEU A 420 9.71 -28.66 32.36
C LEU A 420 8.67 -29.72 31.92
N GLN A 421 9.07 -30.79 31.22
CA GLN A 421 8.20 -31.92 30.88
C GLN A 421 7.68 -32.65 32.11
N LYS A 422 8.57 -33.03 33.05
CA LYS A 422 8.14 -33.66 34.32
C LYS A 422 7.17 -32.80 35.11
N LEU A 423 7.42 -31.48 35.17
CA LEU A 423 6.49 -30.57 35.82
C LEU A 423 5.14 -30.53 35.10
N ASN A 424 5.12 -30.68 33.77
CA ASN A 424 3.88 -30.74 33.00
C ASN A 424 3.09 -32.04 33.23
N GLU A 425 3.77 -33.17 33.40
CA GLU A 425 3.14 -34.45 33.76
C GLU A 425 2.43 -34.36 35.12
N LYS A 426 3.00 -33.61 36.07
CA LYS A 426 2.41 -33.39 37.40
C LYS A 426 1.34 -32.29 37.43
N ASN A 427 1.64 -31.15 36.82
CA ASN A 427 0.78 -29.98 36.80
C ASN A 427 0.72 -29.41 35.38
N TYR A 428 -0.27 -29.89 34.63
CA TYR A 428 -0.44 -29.54 33.24
C TYR A 428 -0.65 -28.02 33.04
N SER A 429 0.16 -27.42 32.17
CA SER A 429 -0.02 -26.06 31.67
C SER A 429 -0.01 -26.09 30.15
N LYS A 430 -1.05 -25.54 29.52
CA LYS A 430 -1.13 -25.51 28.05
C LYS A 430 0.06 -24.75 27.43
N PHE A 431 0.50 -23.63 28.01
CA PHE A 431 1.70 -22.91 27.53
C PHE A 431 2.97 -23.75 27.65
N ARG A 432 3.06 -24.56 28.70
CA ARG A 432 4.21 -25.46 28.91
C ARG A 432 4.24 -26.58 27.89
N GLN A 433 3.09 -27.21 27.61
CA GLN A 433 2.98 -28.21 26.55
C GLN A 433 3.38 -27.60 25.20
N MET A 434 2.86 -26.41 24.87
CA MET A 434 3.22 -25.72 23.63
C MET A 434 4.72 -25.41 23.52
N ALA A 435 5.36 -25.05 24.63
CA ALA A 435 6.81 -24.84 24.67
C ALA A 435 7.59 -26.15 24.41
N LEU A 436 7.16 -27.26 25.00
CA LEU A 436 7.74 -28.60 24.80
C LEU A 436 7.57 -29.06 23.36
N ASP A 437 6.38 -28.91 22.78
CA ASP A 437 6.09 -29.28 21.39
C ASP A 437 6.97 -28.49 20.41
N ALA A 438 7.13 -27.17 20.63
CA ALA A 438 8.01 -26.34 19.82
C ALA A 438 9.49 -26.72 20.00
N PHE A 439 9.91 -27.05 21.22
CA PHE A 439 11.28 -27.49 21.48
C PHE A 439 11.56 -28.82 20.78
N ALA A 440 10.61 -29.76 20.80
CA ALA A 440 10.70 -31.03 20.08
C ALA A 440 10.92 -30.81 18.57
N GLN A 441 10.12 -29.94 17.97
CA GLN A 441 10.19 -29.62 16.54
C GLN A 441 11.46 -28.86 16.14
N SER A 442 12.19 -28.28 17.10
CA SER A 442 13.46 -27.62 16.82
C SER A 442 14.58 -28.61 16.49
N LYS A 443 14.45 -29.87 16.94
CA LYS A 443 15.49 -30.91 16.88
C LYS A 443 16.81 -30.51 17.55
N PHE A 444 16.74 -29.58 18.50
CA PHE A 444 17.90 -29.09 19.26
C PHE A 444 18.57 -30.19 20.11
N ALA A 445 17.86 -31.28 20.42
CA ALA A 445 18.37 -32.38 21.24
C ALA A 445 19.34 -33.33 20.51
N GLY A 446 19.57 -33.15 19.20
CA GLY A 446 20.56 -33.94 18.45
C GLY A 446 22.00 -33.54 18.79
N ASP A 447 22.83 -34.51 19.15
CA ASP A 447 24.20 -34.26 19.65
C ASP A 447 25.10 -33.53 18.61
N GLU A 448 24.95 -33.79 17.30
CA GLU A 448 25.76 -33.15 16.23
C GLU A 448 25.20 -31.82 15.69
N THR A 449 23.89 -31.59 15.76
CA THR A 449 23.22 -30.45 15.09
C THR A 449 22.85 -29.31 16.03
N SER A 450 22.82 -29.55 17.34
CA SER A 450 22.47 -28.58 18.39
C SER A 450 23.28 -27.28 18.32
N GLY A 451 24.61 -27.38 18.13
CA GLY A 451 25.50 -26.22 18.05
C GLY A 451 25.25 -25.33 16.83
N ASN A 452 24.89 -25.92 15.68
CA ASN A 452 24.55 -25.18 14.47
C ASN A 452 23.18 -24.50 14.58
N ILE A 453 22.19 -25.18 15.16
CA ILE A 453 20.87 -24.60 15.43
C ILE A 453 21.00 -23.45 16.44
N TYR A 454 21.80 -23.62 17.50
CA TYR A 454 22.10 -22.56 18.47
C TYR A 454 22.69 -21.32 17.78
N SER A 455 23.73 -21.53 16.95
CA SER A 455 24.42 -20.44 16.27
C SER A 455 23.49 -19.71 15.30
N SER A 456 22.68 -20.45 14.54
CA SER A 456 21.69 -19.89 13.61
C SER A 456 20.59 -19.10 14.33
N ALA A 457 20.05 -19.63 15.43
CA ALA A 457 19.07 -18.93 16.24
C ALA A 457 19.67 -17.68 16.91
N MET A 458 20.90 -17.74 17.42
CA MET A 458 21.54 -16.60 18.09
C MET A 458 21.74 -15.43 17.12
N GLU A 459 22.11 -15.73 15.87
CA GLU A 459 22.33 -14.73 14.83
C GLU A 459 21.06 -13.88 14.55
N GLY A 460 19.87 -14.48 14.61
CA GLY A 460 18.61 -13.78 14.37
C GLY A 460 18.16 -12.85 15.50
N ILE A 461 18.58 -13.10 16.75
CA ILE A 461 18.20 -12.29 17.92
C ILE A 461 19.37 -11.48 18.51
N LYS A 462 20.53 -11.47 17.86
CA LYS A 462 21.73 -10.77 18.34
C LYS A 462 21.53 -9.27 18.59
N ILE A 463 20.58 -8.62 17.90
CA ILE A 463 20.30 -7.19 18.07
C ILE A 463 19.90 -6.84 19.52
N TYR A 464 19.31 -7.80 20.25
CA TYR A 464 18.89 -7.63 21.63
C TYR A 464 20.05 -7.74 22.63
N GLN A 465 21.27 -8.12 22.20
CA GLN A 465 22.46 -8.09 23.07
C GLN A 465 22.87 -6.66 23.43
N GLN A 466 22.52 -5.68 22.59
CA GLN A 466 22.83 -4.29 22.85
C GLN A 466 21.94 -3.71 23.94
N SER A 467 22.55 -3.07 24.93
CA SER A 467 21.83 -2.56 26.12
C SER A 467 20.69 -1.62 25.78
N ASP A 468 20.85 -0.77 24.78
CA ASP A 468 19.90 0.31 24.51
C ASP A 468 18.67 -0.22 23.74
N ILE A 469 18.87 -1.19 22.84
CA ILE A 469 17.80 -1.95 22.19
C ILE A 469 17.07 -2.84 23.19
N ALA A 470 17.81 -3.56 24.05
CA ALA A 470 17.22 -4.37 25.11
C ALA A 470 16.33 -3.51 26.02
N LYS A 471 16.83 -2.38 26.54
CA LYS A 471 16.02 -1.45 27.36
C LYS A 471 14.76 -0.99 26.63
N MET A 472 14.89 -0.53 25.38
CA MET A 472 13.77 -0.03 24.57
C MET A 472 12.70 -1.10 24.34
N THR A 473 13.11 -2.37 24.23
CA THR A 473 12.22 -3.51 23.95
C THR A 473 11.75 -4.25 25.19
N SER A 474 12.27 -3.92 26.38
CA SER A 474 11.79 -4.44 27.68
C SER A 474 10.60 -3.68 28.29
N LEU A 475 10.09 -2.67 27.59
CA LEU A 475 8.89 -1.90 27.96
C LEU A 475 8.04 -1.65 26.72
N ASN A 476 6.75 -1.35 26.93
CA ASN A 476 5.86 -0.97 25.84
C ASN A 476 5.08 0.30 26.17
N SER A 477 5.26 1.33 25.33
CA SER A 477 4.44 2.55 25.33
C SER A 477 3.62 2.71 24.05
N LEU A 478 3.88 1.88 23.04
CA LEU A 478 3.27 1.96 21.72
C LEU A 478 1.93 1.23 21.68
N ASP A 479 0.89 1.85 21.11
CA ASP A 479 -0.44 1.24 20.96
C ASP A 479 -0.96 1.41 19.53
N PHE A 480 -0.77 0.37 18.72
CA PHE A 480 -1.20 0.36 17.32
C PHE A 480 -2.72 0.49 17.15
N THR A 481 -3.54 0.09 18.13
CA THR A 481 -5.00 0.18 18.00
C THR A 481 -5.46 1.62 17.81
N LYS A 482 -4.78 2.59 18.42
CA LYS A 482 -5.08 4.02 18.31
C LYS A 482 -5.01 4.53 16.88
N LEU A 483 -4.20 3.92 16.01
CA LEU A 483 -4.04 4.35 14.61
C LEU A 483 -5.38 4.31 13.86
N GLY A 484 -6.16 3.24 13.99
CA GLY A 484 -7.45 3.07 13.31
C GLY A 484 -8.69 3.21 14.19
N PHE A 485 -8.55 2.85 15.47
CA PHE A 485 -9.63 2.78 16.45
C PHE A 485 -9.27 3.64 17.66
N PRO A 486 -9.59 4.94 17.63
CA PRO A 486 -9.18 5.86 18.68
C PRO A 486 -9.85 5.56 20.02
N ARG A 487 -10.95 4.79 20.03
CA ARG A 487 -11.73 4.49 21.23
C ARG A 487 -12.13 3.02 21.22
N THR A 488 -11.71 2.28 22.24
CA THR A 488 -11.98 0.85 22.35
C THR A 488 -12.37 0.51 23.78
N LEU A 489 -13.49 -0.20 23.92
CA LEU A 489 -13.96 -0.77 25.17
C LEU A 489 -13.68 -2.27 25.13
N LYS A 490 -13.02 -2.77 26.18
CA LYS A 490 -12.84 -4.19 26.42
C LYS A 490 -13.46 -4.55 27.76
N VAL A 491 -14.31 -5.56 27.76
CA VAL A 491 -14.98 -6.09 28.97
C VAL A 491 -14.80 -7.59 28.98
N LYS A 492 -14.39 -8.17 30.11
CA LYS A 492 -14.31 -9.62 30.29
C LYS A 492 -15.42 -10.10 31.20
N PHE A 493 -16.09 -11.16 30.76
CA PHE A 493 -17.13 -11.84 31.52
C PHE A 493 -16.56 -13.16 32.04
N SER A 494 -16.46 -13.29 33.36
CA SER A 494 -15.87 -14.45 34.02
C SER A 494 -16.74 -15.70 33.92
N ASP A 495 -18.07 -15.50 33.88
CA ASP A 495 -19.03 -16.60 33.82
C ASP A 495 -19.11 -17.14 32.37
N PRO A 496 -18.76 -18.43 32.15
CA PRO A 496 -18.75 -19.04 30.83
C PRO A 496 -20.08 -18.97 30.08
N LYS A 497 -21.22 -18.81 30.76
CA LYS A 497 -22.53 -18.73 30.09
C LYS A 497 -22.65 -17.56 29.11
N TYR A 498 -21.85 -16.51 29.29
CA TYR A 498 -21.83 -15.35 28.40
C TYR A 498 -20.99 -15.57 27.14
N GLN A 499 -20.16 -16.61 27.09
CA GLN A 499 -19.35 -16.95 25.91
C GLN A 499 -20.25 -17.24 24.71
N PHE A 500 -19.86 -16.74 23.53
CA PHE A 500 -20.62 -16.86 22.28
C PHE A 500 -22.02 -16.22 22.30
N LYS A 501 -22.37 -15.43 23.34
CA LYS A 501 -23.62 -14.67 23.38
C LYS A 501 -23.44 -13.31 22.71
N THR A 502 -24.54 -12.76 22.22
CA THR A 502 -24.54 -11.42 21.61
C THR A 502 -24.97 -10.40 22.65
N ALA A 503 -24.08 -9.48 22.99
CA ALA A 503 -24.39 -8.33 23.83
C ALA A 503 -24.87 -7.15 22.97
N VAL A 504 -25.88 -6.42 23.44
CA VAL A 504 -26.31 -5.14 22.89
C VAL A 504 -25.62 -4.06 23.71
N VAL A 505 -24.65 -3.37 23.11
CA VAL A 505 -23.88 -2.29 23.73
C VAL A 505 -24.48 -0.95 23.30
N GLU A 506 -24.84 -0.13 24.28
CA GLU A 506 -25.46 1.18 24.09
C GLU A 506 -24.72 2.24 24.91
N PHE A 507 -24.40 3.37 24.27
CA PHE A 507 -23.78 4.52 24.90
C PHE A 507 -24.81 5.66 24.95
N ASP A 508 -25.04 6.19 26.14
CA ASP A 508 -25.98 7.28 26.39
C ASP A 508 -25.27 8.48 27.03
N ASP A 509 -25.78 9.68 26.82
CA ASP A 509 -25.42 10.83 27.66
C ASP A 509 -26.15 10.76 29.04
N LEU A 510 -25.80 11.67 29.95
CA LEU A 510 -26.47 11.74 31.26
C LEU A 510 -27.95 12.14 31.18
N HIS A 511 -28.40 12.72 30.08
CA HIS A 511 -29.79 13.13 29.85
C HIS A 511 -30.62 12.01 29.21
N GLY A 512 -30.03 10.85 28.91
CA GLY A 512 -30.69 9.70 28.30
C GLY A 512 -30.76 9.74 26.77
N ASN A 513 -30.06 10.66 26.10
CA ASN A 513 -29.94 10.65 24.65
C ASN A 513 -28.96 9.56 24.20
N LYS A 514 -29.40 8.75 23.24
CA LYS A 514 -28.62 7.64 22.69
C LYS A 514 -27.54 8.17 21.75
N LEU A 515 -26.27 7.90 22.06
CA LEU A 515 -25.11 8.30 21.26
C LEU A 515 -24.76 7.23 20.23
N GLU A 516 -24.70 5.97 20.66
CA GLU A 516 -24.33 4.84 19.81
C GLU A 516 -24.95 3.54 20.33
N LYS A 517 -25.43 2.69 19.43
CA LYS A 517 -25.98 1.38 19.79
C LYS A 517 -25.61 0.34 18.73
N ARG A 518 -24.94 -0.74 19.13
CA ARG A 518 -24.60 -1.86 18.24
C ARG A 518 -24.53 -3.18 19.02
N THR A 519 -24.83 -4.28 18.33
CA THR A 519 -24.64 -5.63 18.86
C THR A 519 -23.20 -6.09 18.69
N GLN A 520 -22.63 -6.73 19.69
CA GLN A 520 -21.28 -7.31 19.65
C GLN A 520 -21.32 -8.75 20.17
N LEU A 521 -20.63 -9.65 19.46
CA LEU A 521 -20.47 -11.03 19.90
C LEU A 521 -19.38 -11.11 20.97
N ILE A 522 -19.63 -11.90 22.02
CA ILE A 522 -18.61 -12.29 23.00
C ILE A 522 -17.87 -13.51 22.47
N ASP A 523 -16.55 -13.47 22.56
CA ASP A 523 -15.71 -14.53 22.01
C ASP A 523 -15.62 -15.79 22.90
N LYS A 524 -14.77 -16.73 22.46
CA LYS A 524 -14.52 -18.03 23.10
C LYS A 524 -13.92 -17.94 24.51
N VAL A 525 -13.37 -16.78 24.89
CA VAL A 525 -12.71 -16.57 26.19
C VAL A 525 -13.55 -15.67 27.11
N GLY A 526 -14.72 -15.21 26.65
CA GLY A 526 -15.61 -14.34 27.41
C GLY A 526 -15.27 -12.87 27.29
N ASN A 527 -14.45 -12.48 26.32
CA ASN A 527 -14.13 -11.08 26.07
C ASN A 527 -15.11 -10.45 25.08
N LEU A 528 -15.54 -9.24 25.40
CA LEU A 528 -16.25 -8.32 24.53
C LEU A 528 -15.30 -7.20 24.17
N GLN A 529 -14.95 -7.11 22.89
CA GLN A 529 -14.17 -6.02 22.33
C GLN A 529 -15.05 -5.16 21.43
N TYR A 530 -15.19 -3.88 21.79
CA TYR A 530 -16.07 -2.95 21.12
C TYR A 530 -15.32 -1.68 20.71
N ALA A 531 -15.28 -1.38 19.42
CA ALA A 531 -14.78 -0.11 18.91
C ALA A 531 -15.90 0.93 18.90
N ILE A 532 -15.63 2.10 19.50
CA ILE A 532 -16.58 3.22 19.63
C ILE A 532 -16.32 4.24 18.51
N LYS A 533 -17.32 4.52 17.68
CA LYS A 533 -17.19 5.45 16.56
C LYS A 533 -17.42 6.89 16.98
N THR A 534 -18.39 7.09 17.85
CA THR A 534 -18.88 8.41 18.27
C THR A 534 -17.94 9.05 19.29
N THR A 535 -17.92 10.39 19.33
CA THR A 535 -17.22 11.13 20.40
C THR A 535 -18.10 11.10 21.64
N LEU A 536 -17.53 10.76 22.79
CA LEU A 536 -18.29 10.70 24.04
C LEU A 536 -18.22 12.06 24.76
N PRO A 537 -19.26 12.47 25.48
CA PRO A 537 -19.20 13.62 26.40
C PRO A 537 -18.28 13.33 27.60
N ASP A 538 -18.07 14.32 28.46
CA ASP A 538 -17.22 14.19 29.66
C ASP A 538 -17.76 13.15 30.65
N ASP A 539 -19.09 13.07 30.75
CA ASP A 539 -19.82 12.06 31.51
C ASP A 539 -20.78 11.31 30.60
N PHE A 540 -20.73 9.97 30.64
CA PHE A 540 -21.57 9.11 29.80
C PHE A 540 -21.92 7.81 30.51
N LEU A 541 -22.95 7.13 30.00
CA LEU A 541 -23.38 5.81 30.47
C LEU A 541 -23.14 4.78 29.38
N ILE A 542 -22.66 3.60 29.77
CA ILE A 542 -22.52 2.42 28.92
C ILE A 542 -23.47 1.37 29.45
N LYS A 543 -24.42 0.93 28.63
CA LYS A 543 -25.33 -0.17 28.93
C LYS A 543 -24.95 -1.37 28.10
N ILE A 544 -24.69 -2.50 28.74
CA ILE A 544 -24.41 -3.76 28.07
C ILE A 544 -25.52 -4.72 28.50
N SER A 545 -26.42 -5.03 27.56
CA SER A 545 -27.57 -5.90 27.81
C SER A 545 -27.48 -7.17 26.98
N PHE A 546 -27.95 -8.29 27.54
CA PHE A 546 -28.00 -9.58 26.85
C PHE A 546 -29.37 -9.88 26.23
N ASN A 547 -30.24 -8.87 26.19
CA ASN A 547 -31.55 -8.90 25.56
C ASN A 547 -31.48 -8.90 24.03
N TYR A 548 -31.08 -10.06 23.50
CA TYR A 548 -31.01 -10.32 22.07
C TYR A 548 -31.74 -11.61 21.73
N ARG A 549 -32.63 -11.56 20.73
CA ARG A 549 -33.56 -12.65 20.34
C ARG A 549 -32.92 -14.03 20.10
N LYS A 550 -31.62 -14.10 19.80
CA LYS A 550 -30.91 -15.37 19.55
C LYS A 550 -30.17 -15.90 20.78
N ASN A 551 -30.10 -15.12 21.85
CA ASN A 551 -29.51 -15.59 23.10
C ASN A 551 -30.48 -16.57 23.79
N SER A 552 -29.90 -17.46 24.58
CA SER A 552 -30.65 -18.40 25.40
C SER A 552 -31.31 -17.70 26.60
N ALA A 553 -32.39 -18.29 27.13
CA ALA A 553 -33.22 -17.67 28.17
C ALA A 553 -32.49 -17.42 29.50
N ASP A 554 -31.38 -18.13 29.75
CA ASP A 554 -30.52 -18.03 30.93
C ASP A 554 -29.73 -16.70 31.03
N VAL A 555 -29.57 -15.97 29.91
CA VAL A 555 -28.91 -14.66 29.87
C VAL A 555 -29.85 -13.52 29.51
N LEU A 556 -31.12 -13.81 29.20
CA LEU A 556 -32.12 -12.76 28.97
C LEU A 556 -32.39 -11.98 30.27
N ASP A 557 -32.77 -10.73 30.11
CA ASP A 557 -33.01 -9.71 31.13
C ASP A 557 -31.83 -9.38 32.04
N GLN A 558 -30.63 -9.79 31.65
CA GLN A 558 -29.39 -9.42 32.33
C GLN A 558 -28.73 -8.24 31.64
N GLU A 559 -28.42 -7.22 32.43
CA GLU A 559 -27.70 -6.03 31.98
C GLU A 559 -26.70 -5.52 33.01
N VAL A 560 -25.70 -4.80 32.51
CA VAL A 560 -24.80 -3.99 33.32
C VAL A 560 -24.76 -2.57 32.79
N VAL A 561 -24.80 -1.60 33.70
CA VAL A 561 -24.64 -0.18 33.42
C VAL A 561 -23.35 0.32 34.07
N LEU A 562 -22.44 0.84 33.24
CA LEU A 562 -21.22 1.50 33.64
C LEU A 562 -21.38 3.01 33.44
N GLN A 563 -20.84 3.81 34.36
CA GLN A 563 -20.71 5.25 34.22
C GLN A 563 -19.25 5.60 33.93
N GLY A 564 -19.01 6.29 32.82
CA GLY A 564 -17.70 6.80 32.44
C GLY A 564 -17.56 8.29 32.74
N HIS A 565 -16.41 8.69 33.27
CA HIS A 565 -16.02 10.08 33.49
C HIS A 565 -14.62 10.35 32.94
N LYS A 566 -14.45 11.42 32.14
CA LYS A 566 -13.15 11.85 31.60
C LYS A 566 -12.35 12.64 32.62
N ASN A 567 -11.17 12.14 32.99
CA ASN A 567 -10.28 12.82 33.92
C ASN A 567 -9.18 13.58 33.17
N TYR A 568 -9.15 14.89 33.33
CA TYR A 568 -8.14 15.77 32.75
C TYR A 568 -6.97 16.03 33.72
N ALA A 569 -5.76 16.10 33.17
CA ALA A 569 -4.57 16.44 33.94
C ALA A 569 -4.68 17.83 34.56
N LYS A 570 -4.32 17.98 35.84
CA LYS A 570 -4.35 19.25 36.58
C LYS A 570 -2.96 19.87 36.70
N GLN A 571 -2.90 21.20 36.80
CA GLN A 571 -1.65 21.94 37.02
C GLN A 571 -1.43 22.15 38.52
N GLY A 572 -0.48 21.41 39.11
CA GLY A 572 -0.17 21.45 40.54
C GLY A 572 -1.34 20.99 41.42
N LEU A 573 -1.46 21.55 42.63
CA LEU A 573 -2.57 21.30 43.57
C LEU A 573 -3.86 22.10 43.23
N GLY A 574 -3.87 22.84 42.11
CA GLY A 574 -4.96 23.75 41.74
C GLY A 574 -6.11 23.09 40.96
N ARG A 575 -7.16 23.89 40.72
CA ARG A 575 -8.34 23.53 39.88
C ARG A 575 -8.13 23.72 38.37
N LYS A 576 -7.01 24.27 37.92
CA LYS A 576 -6.73 24.54 36.49
C LYS A 576 -6.21 23.29 35.78
N PHE A 577 -6.70 23.02 34.58
CA PHE A 577 -6.22 21.91 33.76
C PHE A 577 -4.85 22.22 33.14
N LYS A 578 -4.00 21.19 33.04
CA LYS A 578 -2.78 21.24 32.24
C LYS A 578 -3.19 21.23 30.77
N LEU A 579 -2.85 22.30 30.07
CA LEU A 579 -3.11 22.44 28.64
C LEU A 579 -1.94 21.88 27.84
N ASP A 580 -2.25 21.26 26.72
CA ASP A 580 -1.24 20.86 25.73
C ASP A 580 -0.55 22.11 25.16
N PRO A 581 0.79 22.13 25.09
CA PRO A 581 1.54 23.31 24.70
C PRO A 581 1.26 23.77 23.27
N TYR A 582 0.83 22.87 22.36
CA TYR A 582 0.59 23.17 20.95
C TYR A 582 -0.89 23.45 20.67
N THR A 583 -1.76 22.52 21.04
CA THR A 583 -3.21 22.61 20.76
C THR A 583 -3.96 23.52 21.74
N LYS A 584 -3.36 23.85 22.88
CA LYS A 584 -3.96 24.62 23.99
C LYS A 584 -5.24 23.99 24.57
N LYS A 585 -5.48 22.70 24.30
CA LYS A 585 -6.60 21.94 24.87
C LYS A 585 -6.20 21.23 26.17
N PRO A 586 -7.14 20.96 27.10
CA PRO A 586 -6.87 20.13 28.28
C PRO A 586 -6.35 18.74 27.90
N ILE A 587 -5.31 18.27 28.58
CA ILE A 587 -4.75 16.93 28.36
C ILE A 587 -5.63 15.91 29.08
N LEU A 588 -6.25 15.00 28.34
CA LEU A 588 -6.96 13.85 28.92
C LEU A 588 -5.93 12.89 29.53
N LYS A 589 -6.10 12.56 30.81
CA LYS A 589 -5.22 11.63 31.53
C LYS A 589 -5.73 10.20 31.40
N ASP A 590 -6.99 9.98 31.78
CA ASP A 590 -7.65 8.68 31.72
C ASP A 590 -9.18 8.87 31.68
N VAL A 591 -9.90 7.78 31.45
CA VAL A 591 -11.36 7.72 31.57
C VAL A 591 -11.69 6.69 32.64
N SER A 592 -12.23 7.15 33.77
CA SER A 592 -12.62 6.27 34.87
C SER A 592 -13.99 5.66 34.56
N LEU A 593 -14.11 4.35 34.73
CA LEU A 593 -15.37 3.62 34.68
C LEU A 593 -15.78 3.24 36.10
N LYS A 594 -17.06 3.40 36.43
CA LYS A 594 -17.67 2.93 37.68
C LYS A 594 -18.89 2.10 37.36
N VAL A 595 -19.06 0.96 38.02
CA VAL A 595 -20.28 0.16 37.90
C VAL A 595 -21.40 0.89 38.61
N LYS A 596 -22.47 1.22 37.89
CA LYS A 596 -23.66 1.87 38.45
C LYS A 596 -24.71 0.83 38.86
N SER A 597 -24.89 -0.18 38.03
CA SER A 597 -25.76 -1.33 38.31
C SER A 597 -25.21 -2.56 37.60
N ASN A 598 -25.22 -3.70 38.29
CA ASN A 598 -24.84 -4.99 37.73
C ASN A 598 -25.93 -6.01 38.05
N GLN A 599 -26.61 -6.51 37.01
CA GLN A 599 -27.63 -7.56 37.13
C GLN A 599 -27.11 -8.91 36.59
N LEU A 600 -25.80 -9.03 36.36
CA LEU A 600 -25.15 -10.27 35.93
C LEU A 600 -25.03 -11.22 37.13
N SER A 601 -25.04 -12.54 36.88
CA SER A 601 -24.93 -13.57 37.94
C SER A 601 -23.51 -13.72 38.51
N GLY A 602 -22.57 -12.86 38.12
CA GLY A 602 -21.19 -12.84 38.58
C GLY A 602 -20.65 -11.42 38.69
N GLU A 603 -19.55 -11.28 39.42
CA GLU A 603 -18.83 -10.01 39.49
C GLU A 603 -18.16 -9.74 38.14
N LEU A 604 -18.41 -8.54 37.59
CA LEU A 604 -17.53 -8.00 36.57
C LEU A 604 -16.16 -7.81 37.20
N ILE A 605 -15.13 -8.32 36.55
CA ILE A 605 -13.77 -8.04 36.97
C ILE A 605 -13.48 -6.59 36.55
N GLU A 606 -13.74 -5.65 37.46
CA GLU A 606 -13.53 -4.22 37.23
C GLU A 606 -12.08 -3.92 36.80
N SER A 607 -11.11 -4.69 37.32
CA SER A 607 -9.68 -4.57 36.95
C SER A 607 -9.35 -4.98 35.52
N GLU A 608 -10.23 -5.74 34.85
CA GLU A 608 -10.07 -6.19 33.46
C GLU A 608 -10.94 -5.41 32.47
N THR A 609 -11.89 -4.62 32.97
CA THR A 609 -12.68 -3.70 32.13
C THR A 609 -11.84 -2.47 31.78
N ARG A 610 -11.50 -2.31 30.49
CA ARG A 610 -10.61 -1.26 30.02
C ARG A 610 -11.26 -0.44 28.91
N LEU A 611 -11.33 0.87 29.11
CA LEU A 611 -11.68 1.83 28.06
C LEU A 611 -10.44 2.61 27.66
N LYS A 612 -9.95 2.36 26.44
CA LYS A 612 -8.94 3.22 25.82
C LYS A 612 -9.66 4.32 25.06
N TYR A 613 -9.28 5.57 25.28
CA TYR A 613 -9.93 6.72 24.69
C TYR A 613 -8.91 7.75 24.19
N SER A 614 -8.98 8.06 22.90
CA SER A 614 -8.29 9.17 22.25
C SER A 614 -9.23 9.85 21.27
N GLU A 615 -8.97 11.11 20.96
CA GLU A 615 -9.63 11.85 19.89
C GLU A 615 -8.62 12.36 18.85
N ALA A 616 -7.34 12.33 19.18
CA ALA A 616 -6.27 12.86 18.35
C ALA A 616 -5.94 11.84 17.24
N PRO A 617 -5.67 12.31 16.01
CA PRO A 617 -5.06 11.45 15.03
C PRO A 617 -3.61 11.12 15.40
N VAL A 618 -3.12 9.94 15.02
CA VAL A 618 -1.77 9.48 15.38
C VAL A 618 -0.85 9.55 14.16
N ALA A 619 0.35 10.08 14.36
CA ALA A 619 1.45 10.03 13.40
C ALA A 619 2.63 9.32 14.08
N LEU A 620 2.88 8.07 13.70
CA LEU A 620 3.95 7.23 14.22
C LEU A 620 5.12 7.21 13.23
N PHE A 621 6.28 7.65 13.67
CA PHE A 621 7.51 7.62 12.88
C PHE A 621 8.41 6.47 13.33
N LEU A 622 8.86 5.64 12.38
CA LEU A 622 9.81 4.57 12.61
C LEU A 622 11.16 5.02 12.05
N VAL A 623 12.06 5.44 12.93
CA VAL A 623 13.37 5.97 12.54
C VAL A 623 14.42 4.88 12.62
N THR A 624 15.07 4.61 11.49
CA THR A 624 16.11 3.58 11.38
C THR A 624 17.50 4.19 11.20
N PRO A 625 18.56 3.53 11.70
CA PRO A 625 19.92 3.97 11.44
C PRO A 625 20.37 3.59 10.02
N PRO A 626 20.83 4.54 9.19
CA PRO A 626 21.22 4.27 7.79
C PRO A 626 22.50 3.45 7.66
N ASN A 627 23.30 3.36 8.72
CA ASN A 627 24.59 2.65 8.73
C ASN A 627 24.48 1.17 9.14
N ASN A 628 23.32 0.72 9.65
CA ASN A 628 23.16 -0.65 10.11
C ASN A 628 21.74 -1.17 9.81
N THR A 629 21.63 -1.92 8.72
CA THR A 629 20.37 -2.49 8.23
C THR A 629 19.83 -3.61 9.12
N THR A 630 20.63 -4.20 10.02
CA THR A 630 20.15 -5.27 10.92
C THR A 630 19.01 -4.79 11.82
N TYR A 631 18.98 -3.50 12.17
CA TYR A 631 17.90 -2.93 12.99
C TYR A 631 16.57 -2.74 12.25
N ASN A 632 16.57 -2.79 10.92
CA ASN A 632 15.37 -2.60 10.09
C ASN A 632 14.34 -3.74 10.28
N GLN A 633 14.73 -4.81 10.96
CA GLN A 633 13.84 -5.87 11.43
C GLN A 633 12.76 -5.36 12.41
N LEU A 634 13.11 -4.46 13.35
CA LEU A 634 12.14 -3.94 14.33
C LEU A 634 11.01 -3.10 13.68
N PRO A 635 11.28 -2.15 12.76
CA PRO A 635 10.25 -1.44 12.00
C PRO A 635 9.41 -2.36 11.12
N ALA A 636 10.03 -3.29 10.39
CA ALA A 636 9.29 -4.24 9.55
C ALA A 636 8.29 -5.04 10.39
N PHE A 637 8.73 -5.48 11.58
CA PHE A 637 7.87 -6.16 12.53
C PHE A 637 6.77 -5.25 13.11
N ALA A 638 7.10 -3.99 13.45
CA ALA A 638 6.10 -3.02 13.90
C ALA A 638 5.03 -2.73 12.83
N ILE A 639 5.40 -2.67 11.55
CA ILE A 639 4.47 -2.51 10.42
C ILE A 639 3.55 -3.73 10.31
N ASP A 640 4.11 -4.94 10.39
CA ASP A 640 3.34 -6.19 10.37
C ASP A 640 2.32 -6.26 11.51
N GLN A 641 2.77 -6.03 12.76
CA GLN A 641 1.90 -6.01 13.93
C GLN A 641 0.83 -4.93 13.83
N ALA A 642 1.19 -3.71 13.42
CA ALA A 642 0.24 -2.62 13.24
C ALA A 642 -0.87 -3.02 12.27
N PHE A 643 -0.51 -3.61 11.12
CA PHE A 643 -1.48 -4.09 10.15
C PHE A 643 -2.40 -5.16 10.73
N ASN A 644 -1.83 -6.21 11.34
CA ASN A 644 -2.59 -7.37 11.81
C ASN A 644 -3.54 -7.00 12.97
N ILE A 645 -3.10 -6.15 13.89
CA ILE A 645 -3.94 -5.64 15.00
C ILE A 645 -5.11 -4.81 14.45
N LEU A 646 -4.84 -3.90 13.51
CA LEU A 646 -5.88 -3.07 12.91
C LEU A 646 -6.86 -3.89 12.08
N TYR A 647 -6.37 -4.89 11.33
CA TYR A 647 -7.16 -5.82 10.56
C TYR A 647 -8.13 -6.62 11.47
N GLY A 648 -7.63 -7.27 12.51
CA GLY A 648 -8.44 -8.07 13.43
C GLY A 648 -9.49 -7.24 14.17
N MET A 649 -9.13 -6.01 14.58
CA MET A 649 -10.09 -5.08 15.18
C MET A 649 -11.16 -4.63 14.19
N ALA A 650 -10.81 -4.43 12.91
CA ALA A 650 -11.77 -4.05 11.89
C ALA A 650 -12.73 -5.18 11.55
N GLU A 651 -12.25 -6.41 11.43
CA GLU A 651 -13.09 -7.59 11.16
C GLU A 651 -14.19 -7.75 12.21
N SER A 652 -13.83 -7.59 13.49
CA SER A 652 -14.76 -7.66 14.63
C SER A 652 -15.67 -6.42 14.77
N ASN A 653 -15.37 -5.31 14.10
CA ASN A 653 -16.06 -4.01 14.28
C ASN A 653 -16.52 -3.35 12.96
N GLY A 654 -17.12 -4.13 12.06
CA GLY A 654 -17.80 -3.58 10.87
C GLY A 654 -16.92 -3.40 9.63
N ARG A 655 -15.81 -4.15 9.55
CA ARG A 655 -14.89 -4.34 8.41
C ARG A 655 -14.16 -3.09 7.91
N LYS A 656 -14.25 -1.95 8.61
CA LYS A 656 -13.53 -0.72 8.25
C LYS A 656 -12.98 -0.03 9.49
N LEU A 657 -11.78 0.50 9.37
CA LEU A 657 -11.22 1.39 10.38
C LEU A 657 -12.06 2.68 10.44
N PHE A 658 -12.30 3.19 11.66
CA PHE A 658 -13.01 4.45 11.86
C PHE A 658 -12.19 5.64 11.40
N ARG A 659 -10.86 5.50 11.42
CA ARG A 659 -9.91 6.47 10.90
C ARG A 659 -8.99 5.79 9.88
N ARG A 660 -8.85 6.40 8.71
CA ARG A 660 -7.95 5.91 7.65
C ARG A 660 -6.51 5.90 8.17
N VAL A 661 -5.72 4.92 7.74
CA VAL A 661 -4.30 4.79 8.09
C VAL A 661 -3.49 4.71 6.80
N HIS A 662 -2.53 5.62 6.64
CA HIS A 662 -1.53 5.55 5.58
C HIS A 662 -0.23 4.95 6.14
N PHE A 663 0.25 3.90 5.50
CA PHE A 663 1.58 3.34 5.70
C PHE A 663 2.49 3.96 4.64
N ILE A 664 3.20 5.03 5.03
CA ILE A 664 4.13 5.76 4.18
C ILE A 664 5.50 5.12 4.38
N LEU A 665 5.88 4.25 3.47
CA LEU A 665 7.11 3.47 3.57
C LEU A 665 8.18 4.12 2.71
N ASP A 666 8.85 5.14 3.24
CA ASP A 666 10.06 5.68 2.59
C ASP A 666 11.13 4.60 2.58
N GLU A 667 11.84 4.48 1.46
CA GLU A 667 12.91 3.49 1.26
C GLU A 667 12.49 2.05 1.61
N PHE A 668 11.33 1.62 1.09
CA PHE A 668 10.74 0.30 1.34
C PHE A 668 11.70 -0.87 1.12
N ALA A 669 12.61 -0.76 0.16
CA ALA A 669 13.58 -1.79 -0.16
C ALA A 669 14.70 -1.98 0.88
N GLU A 670 14.83 -1.08 1.86
CA GLU A 670 15.76 -1.25 2.99
C GLU A 670 15.15 -2.06 4.14
N LEU A 671 13.83 -2.22 4.15
CA LEU A 671 13.14 -3.06 5.12
C LEU A 671 13.30 -4.53 4.71
N PRO A 672 13.60 -5.43 5.67
CA PRO A 672 13.52 -6.86 5.41
C PRO A 672 12.08 -7.26 5.07
N THR A 673 11.90 -8.51 4.67
CA THR A 673 10.60 -9.06 4.28
C THR A 673 9.52 -8.82 5.33
N ILE A 674 8.55 -7.97 4.98
CA ILE A 674 7.30 -7.90 5.73
C ILE A 674 6.50 -9.17 5.39
N ARG A 675 6.23 -9.99 6.40
CA ARG A 675 5.51 -11.26 6.26
C ARG A 675 4.18 -11.06 5.51
N ASP A 676 3.85 -11.95 4.57
CA ASP A 676 2.58 -11.94 3.82
C ASP A 676 2.24 -10.58 3.15
N MET A 677 3.24 -9.77 2.78
CA MET A 677 3.02 -8.42 2.23
C MET A 677 2.12 -8.41 0.98
N THR A 678 2.25 -9.40 0.09
CA THR A 678 1.40 -9.56 -1.12
C THR A 678 -0.08 -9.70 -0.80
N LYS A 679 -0.43 -10.40 0.29
CA LYS A 679 -1.81 -10.51 0.78
C LYS A 679 -2.26 -9.20 1.42
N LYS A 680 -1.41 -8.61 2.28
CA LYS A 680 -1.71 -7.35 2.98
C LYS A 680 -2.05 -6.23 2.00
N ILE A 681 -1.19 -6.00 0.99
CA ILE A 681 -1.40 -4.92 0.02
C ILE A 681 -2.67 -5.13 -0.82
N SER A 682 -3.03 -6.38 -1.11
CA SER A 682 -4.23 -6.71 -1.88
C SER A 682 -5.54 -6.43 -1.11
N ILE A 683 -5.57 -6.67 0.21
CA ILE A 683 -6.80 -6.56 1.01
C ILE A 683 -6.94 -5.22 1.75
N CYS A 684 -5.83 -4.51 2.01
CA CYS A 684 -5.78 -3.34 2.90
C CYS A 684 -6.82 -2.26 2.57
N LEU A 685 -7.08 -2.02 1.28
CA LEU A 685 -7.96 -0.96 0.79
C LEU A 685 -9.40 -1.14 1.30
N GLY A 686 -9.87 -2.39 1.41
CA GLY A 686 -11.21 -2.72 1.91
C GLY A 686 -11.45 -2.25 3.35
N PHE A 687 -10.37 -2.14 4.13
CA PHE A 687 -10.39 -1.81 5.55
C PHE A 687 -10.10 -0.33 5.85
N ASN A 688 -9.89 0.52 4.84
CA ASN A 688 -9.39 1.90 4.99
C ASN A 688 -7.90 2.00 5.41
N MET A 689 -7.08 1.04 4.98
CA MET A 689 -5.62 1.09 5.07
C MET A 689 -5.03 1.26 3.66
N MET A 690 -3.96 2.05 3.54
CA MET A 690 -3.29 2.32 2.26
C MET A 690 -1.78 2.20 2.45
N PHE A 691 -1.11 1.61 1.46
CA PHE A 691 0.35 1.60 1.38
C PHE A 691 0.82 2.62 0.33
N ASP A 692 1.66 3.54 0.77
CA ASP A 692 2.38 4.49 -0.08
C ASP A 692 3.86 4.08 -0.06
N ILE A 693 4.26 3.27 -1.04
CA ILE A 693 5.57 2.63 -1.14
C ILE A 693 6.53 3.51 -1.93
N VAL A 694 7.72 3.77 -1.41
CA VAL A 694 8.76 4.55 -2.09
C VAL A 694 9.98 3.68 -2.40
N VAL A 695 10.37 3.60 -3.66
CA VAL A 695 11.54 2.86 -4.16
C VAL A 695 12.35 3.70 -5.14
N GLN A 696 13.62 3.35 -5.36
CA GLN A 696 14.47 4.06 -6.34
C GLN A 696 14.25 3.56 -7.77
N ASN A 697 13.95 2.27 -7.91
CA ASN A 697 13.63 1.59 -9.16
C ASN A 697 12.78 0.34 -8.85
N LEU A 698 12.26 -0.32 -9.88
CA LEU A 698 11.41 -1.51 -9.69
C LEU A 698 12.22 -2.74 -9.28
N GLU A 699 13.50 -2.81 -9.67
CA GLU A 699 14.37 -3.95 -9.36
C GLU A 699 14.66 -4.05 -7.86
N GLN A 700 14.65 -2.93 -7.13
CA GLN A 700 14.82 -2.90 -5.68
C GLN A 700 13.75 -3.69 -4.91
N LEU A 701 12.54 -3.87 -5.47
CA LEU A 701 11.54 -4.73 -4.85
C LEU A 701 12.00 -6.18 -4.78
N GLN A 702 12.90 -6.60 -5.67
CA GLN A 702 13.41 -7.98 -5.75
C GLN A 702 14.57 -8.27 -4.77
N ILE A 703 15.01 -7.28 -3.97
CA ILE A 703 16.08 -7.48 -2.98
C ILE A 703 15.62 -8.44 -1.88
N HIS A 704 14.42 -8.20 -1.36
CA HIS A 704 13.86 -8.98 -0.25
C HIS A 704 12.66 -9.84 -0.69
N TYR A 705 12.03 -9.53 -1.82
CA TYR A 705 10.90 -10.31 -2.34
C TYR A 705 11.30 -11.07 -3.59
N ASN A 706 10.71 -12.24 -3.82
CA ASN A 706 10.95 -12.94 -5.08
C ASN A 706 10.29 -12.20 -6.27
N GLU A 707 10.62 -12.57 -7.51
CA GLU A 707 10.13 -11.87 -8.70
C GLU A 707 8.60 -11.84 -8.80
N GLN A 708 7.91 -12.92 -8.41
CA GLN A 708 6.45 -13.01 -8.44
C GLN A 708 5.81 -12.12 -7.38
N GLU A 709 6.36 -12.10 -6.18
CA GLU A 709 5.92 -11.25 -5.07
C GLU A 709 6.13 -9.77 -5.40
N ALA A 710 7.29 -9.40 -5.93
CA ALA A 710 7.59 -8.03 -6.34
C ALA A 710 6.60 -7.52 -7.41
N LYS A 711 6.31 -8.32 -8.45
CA LYS A 711 5.28 -8.01 -9.45
C LYS A 711 3.89 -7.88 -8.84
N THR A 712 3.57 -8.71 -7.84
CA THR A 712 2.27 -8.66 -7.14
C THR A 712 2.14 -7.37 -6.32
N ILE A 713 3.21 -6.94 -5.63
CA ILE A 713 3.25 -5.67 -4.90
C ILE A 713 3.08 -4.49 -5.88
N GLU A 714 3.83 -4.48 -6.99
CA GLU A 714 3.75 -3.44 -8.03
C GLU A 714 2.34 -3.36 -8.65
N SER A 715 1.74 -4.49 -9.02
CA SER A 715 0.42 -4.54 -9.66
C SER A 715 -0.75 -4.13 -8.76
N ASN A 716 -0.61 -4.28 -7.44
CA ASN A 716 -1.59 -3.79 -6.47
C ASN A 716 -1.49 -2.29 -6.19
N CYS A 717 -0.43 -1.63 -6.68
CA CYS A 717 -0.30 -0.17 -6.64
C CYS A 717 -1.04 0.46 -7.83
N SER A 718 -2.16 1.13 -7.54
CA SER A 718 -3.04 1.69 -8.57
C SER A 718 -2.49 2.98 -9.17
N ASN A 719 -1.78 3.77 -8.36
CA ASN A 719 -1.06 4.95 -8.79
C ASN A 719 0.44 4.66 -8.76
N ILE A 720 1.11 4.86 -9.90
CA ILE A 720 2.57 4.80 -10.02
C ILE A 720 3.06 6.21 -10.34
N LEU A 721 3.82 6.80 -9.44
CA LEU A 721 4.41 8.12 -9.57
C LEU A 721 5.88 7.96 -9.92
N TYR A 722 6.27 8.38 -11.12
CA TYR A 722 7.63 8.25 -11.62
C TYR A 722 8.29 9.63 -11.69
N ILE A 723 9.36 9.83 -10.92
CA ILE A 723 10.15 11.07 -10.93
C ILE A 723 11.39 10.90 -11.79
N LEU A 724 12.30 9.99 -11.42
CA LEU A 724 13.56 9.80 -12.14
C LEU A 724 14.21 8.47 -11.76
N THR A 725 14.75 7.74 -12.75
CA THR A 725 15.57 6.56 -12.49
C THR A 725 16.76 6.48 -13.44
N ASN A 726 17.82 5.81 -12.98
CA ASN A 726 18.97 5.44 -13.82
C ASN A 726 18.83 4.02 -14.41
N SER A 727 17.81 3.27 -14.01
CA SER A 727 17.54 1.92 -14.48
C SER A 727 16.81 1.94 -15.84
N THR A 728 17.48 1.46 -16.89
CA THR A 728 16.89 1.35 -18.24
C THR A 728 15.68 0.44 -18.25
N THR A 729 15.72 -0.68 -17.52
CA THR A 729 14.63 -1.66 -17.42
C THR A 729 13.38 -1.05 -16.78
N THR A 730 13.53 -0.30 -15.70
CA THR A 730 12.43 0.44 -15.10
C THR A 730 11.89 1.51 -16.05
N ALA A 731 12.76 2.30 -16.70
CA ALA A 731 12.33 3.34 -17.64
C ALA A 731 11.61 2.76 -18.87
N GLU A 732 12.04 1.61 -19.39
CA GLU A 732 11.35 0.86 -20.44
C GLU A 732 9.95 0.40 -20.01
N SER A 733 9.82 -0.14 -18.79
CA SER A 733 8.53 -0.54 -18.22
C SER A 733 7.58 0.66 -18.15
N ILE A 734 8.05 1.81 -17.66
CA ILE A 734 7.26 3.05 -17.57
C ILE A 734 6.89 3.56 -18.97
N SER A 735 7.83 3.62 -19.92
CA SER A 735 7.56 4.04 -21.31
C SER A 735 6.50 3.16 -21.97
N LYS A 736 6.59 1.83 -21.80
CA LYS A 736 5.58 0.87 -22.29
C LYS A 736 4.20 1.10 -21.66
N ARG A 737 4.12 1.41 -20.36
CA ARG A 737 2.86 1.72 -19.66
C ARG A 737 2.24 3.06 -20.07
N ILE A 738 3.04 4.04 -20.48
CA ILE A 738 2.56 5.34 -20.99
C ILE A 738 1.89 5.17 -22.36
N GLY A 739 2.49 4.33 -23.22
CA GLY A 739 1.93 3.98 -24.53
C GLY A 739 2.56 4.72 -25.71
N LYS A 740 1.98 4.50 -26.89
CA LYS A 740 2.52 4.96 -28.18
C LYS A 740 1.49 5.72 -28.99
N ARG A 741 1.97 6.63 -29.83
CA ARG A 741 1.14 7.41 -30.76
C ARG A 741 1.62 7.27 -32.20
N THR A 742 0.68 7.34 -33.13
CA THR A 742 0.99 7.39 -34.56
C THR A 742 1.36 8.81 -34.97
N VAL A 743 2.52 8.99 -35.58
CA VAL A 743 2.97 10.29 -36.14
C VAL A 743 3.17 10.15 -37.65
N SER A 744 2.72 11.16 -38.40
CA SER A 744 3.02 11.27 -39.83
C SER A 744 4.31 12.06 -40.02
N VAL A 745 5.33 11.41 -40.57
CA VAL A 745 6.60 12.01 -40.95
C VAL A 745 6.51 12.37 -42.43
N GLU A 746 6.57 13.66 -42.73
CA GLU A 746 6.61 14.20 -44.09
C GLU A 746 8.07 14.39 -44.50
N ASN A 747 8.55 13.56 -45.44
CA ASN A 747 9.85 13.75 -46.07
C ASN A 747 9.69 14.70 -47.25
N ILE A 748 10.27 15.90 -47.13
CA ILE A 748 10.24 16.93 -48.16
C ILE A 748 11.54 16.84 -48.96
N ASN A 749 11.44 16.32 -50.20
CA ASN A 749 12.55 16.33 -51.14
C ASN A 749 12.34 17.46 -52.16
N GLY A 750 13.21 18.46 -52.11
CA GLY A 750 13.22 19.59 -53.04
C GLY A 750 14.54 20.36 -53.03
N GLN A 751 14.93 20.92 -54.18
CA GLN A 751 16.07 21.81 -54.29
C GLN A 751 15.69 23.21 -53.79
N VAL A 752 16.54 23.82 -52.96
CA VAL A 752 16.32 25.17 -52.42
C VAL A 752 16.20 26.15 -53.59
N GLY A 753 15.01 26.75 -53.77
CA GLY A 753 14.73 27.74 -54.83
C GLY A 753 13.59 27.39 -55.79
N ASN A 754 13.11 26.14 -55.83
CA ASN A 754 12.01 25.73 -56.72
C ASN A 754 10.74 25.40 -55.94
N TRP A 755 9.80 26.37 -55.85
CA TRP A 755 8.56 26.22 -55.07
C TRP A 755 7.49 25.33 -55.73
N HIS A 756 7.66 24.95 -57.00
CA HIS A 756 6.63 24.22 -57.76
C HIS A 756 6.84 22.69 -57.81
N SER A 757 7.93 22.15 -57.26
CA SER A 757 8.27 20.72 -57.38
C SER A 757 8.83 20.08 -56.10
N ALA A 758 8.36 20.51 -54.93
CA ALA A 758 8.70 19.81 -53.69
C ALA A 758 7.85 18.53 -53.60
N SER A 759 8.50 17.36 -53.72
CA SER A 759 7.84 16.07 -53.51
C SER A 759 7.75 15.83 -52.01
N VAL A 760 6.53 15.73 -51.49
CA VAL A 760 6.26 15.43 -50.08
C VAL A 760 5.77 14.00 -49.98
N ASN A 761 6.62 13.12 -49.45
CA ASN A 761 6.22 11.75 -49.15
C ASN A 761 5.92 11.63 -47.65
N SER A 762 4.70 11.23 -47.29
CA SER A 762 4.28 11.08 -45.89
C SER A 762 4.24 9.63 -45.46
N GLN A 763 5.01 9.25 -44.44
CA GLN A 763 4.98 7.92 -43.84
C GLN A 763 4.41 7.99 -42.42
N LEU A 764 3.63 6.98 -42.01
CA LEU A 764 3.15 6.85 -40.64
C LEU A 764 4.12 5.97 -39.84
N ILE A 765 4.54 6.43 -38.66
CA ILE A 765 5.48 5.72 -37.78
C ILE A 765 4.92 5.69 -36.36
N SER A 766 5.18 4.60 -35.63
CA SER A 766 4.92 4.49 -34.20
C SER A 766 5.97 5.27 -33.41
N GLN A 767 5.54 6.19 -32.55
CA GLN A 767 6.41 6.95 -31.65
C GLN A 767 5.95 6.75 -30.21
N ASP A 768 6.88 6.41 -29.31
CA ASP A 768 6.60 6.42 -27.87
C ASP A 768 6.25 7.84 -27.42
N ILE A 769 5.25 7.99 -26.55
CA ILE A 769 4.85 9.34 -26.08
C ILE A 769 5.99 10.01 -25.32
N LEU A 770 6.59 9.24 -24.40
CA LEU A 770 7.81 9.56 -23.69
C LEU A 770 8.82 8.42 -23.92
N SER A 771 9.94 8.75 -24.56
CA SER A 771 11.00 7.79 -24.82
C SER A 771 11.81 7.48 -23.56
N VAL A 772 12.52 6.36 -23.53
CA VAL A 772 13.38 5.98 -22.41
C VAL A 772 14.42 7.07 -22.07
N PRO A 773 15.16 7.65 -23.06
CA PRO A 773 16.05 8.77 -22.77
C PRO A 773 15.33 10.01 -22.22
N GLU A 774 14.10 10.30 -22.67
CA GLU A 774 13.33 11.43 -22.15
C GLU A 774 12.95 11.22 -20.68
N LEU A 775 12.56 10.01 -20.29
CA LEU A 775 12.22 9.65 -18.90
C LEU A 775 13.44 9.78 -17.96
N MET A 776 14.62 9.39 -18.44
CA MET A 776 15.86 9.45 -17.67
C MET A 776 16.48 10.86 -17.60
N GLN A 777 15.87 11.86 -18.24
CA GLN A 777 16.36 13.25 -18.30
C GLN A 777 15.31 14.26 -17.81
N PHE A 778 14.42 13.84 -16.91
CA PHE A 778 13.44 14.74 -16.30
C PHE A 778 14.12 15.88 -15.55
N MET A 779 13.59 17.08 -15.76
CA MET A 779 14.03 18.25 -14.98
C MET A 779 13.43 18.20 -13.58
N GLY A 780 14.05 18.92 -12.63
CA GLY A 780 13.51 19.03 -11.28
C GLY A 780 12.03 19.44 -11.25
N GLY A 781 11.26 18.74 -10.41
CA GLY A 781 9.81 18.88 -10.27
C GLY A 781 8.98 18.25 -11.40
N GLU A 782 9.59 17.60 -12.39
CA GLU A 782 8.85 16.81 -13.39
C GLU A 782 8.53 15.42 -12.87
N MET A 783 7.33 14.95 -13.20
CA MET A 783 6.84 13.65 -12.77
C MET A 783 5.84 13.11 -13.78
N VAL A 784 5.79 11.78 -13.95
CA VAL A 784 4.70 11.09 -14.63
C VAL A 784 3.86 10.35 -13.61
N VAL A 785 2.54 10.49 -13.69
CA VAL A 785 1.60 9.69 -12.89
C VAL A 785 0.83 8.74 -13.79
N LEU A 786 1.03 7.45 -13.56
CA LEU A 786 0.24 6.38 -14.17
C LEU A 786 -0.86 5.98 -13.19
N ARG A 787 -2.09 5.86 -13.69
CA ARG A 787 -3.28 5.56 -12.88
C ARG A 787 -4.13 4.50 -13.56
N SER A 788 -4.56 3.49 -12.82
CA SER A 788 -5.35 2.37 -13.36
C SER A 788 -6.83 2.41 -12.98
N VAL A 789 -7.16 2.88 -11.76
CA VAL A 789 -8.50 2.74 -11.14
C VAL A 789 -9.40 3.96 -11.35
N TYR A 790 -8.86 5.15 -11.55
CA TYR A 790 -9.66 6.37 -11.66
C TYR A 790 -10.42 6.45 -13.00
N ARG A 791 -11.71 6.09 -13.00
CA ARG A 791 -12.55 5.94 -14.22
C ARG A 791 -13.75 6.89 -14.30
N MET A 792 -13.93 7.78 -13.33
CA MET A 792 -15.04 8.74 -13.30
C MET A 792 -14.53 10.14 -12.99
N ASP A 793 -15.14 11.19 -13.51
CA ASP A 793 -14.85 12.56 -13.06
C ASP A 793 -15.61 12.93 -11.78
N GLN A 794 -15.37 14.12 -11.22
CA GLN A 794 -16.08 14.60 -10.01
C GLN A 794 -17.59 14.77 -10.20
N ARG A 795 -18.08 14.75 -11.45
CA ARG A 795 -19.50 14.85 -11.79
C ARG A 795 -20.11 13.46 -12.06
N GLY A 796 -19.36 12.37 -11.86
CA GLY A 796 -19.79 11.00 -12.08
C GLY A 796 -19.77 10.52 -13.53
N ASN A 797 -19.20 11.27 -14.47
CA ASN A 797 -19.11 10.84 -15.87
C ASN A 797 -17.92 9.91 -16.07
N SER A 798 -18.13 8.82 -16.83
CA SER A 798 -17.07 7.89 -17.20
C SER A 798 -15.98 8.57 -18.03
N ILE A 799 -14.73 8.25 -17.71
CA ILE A 799 -13.53 8.77 -18.38
C ILE A 799 -12.53 7.65 -18.65
N SER A 800 -11.63 7.90 -19.61
CA SER A 800 -10.44 7.06 -19.79
C SER A 800 -9.29 7.59 -18.94
N ALA A 801 -8.68 6.69 -18.17
CA ALA A 801 -7.54 6.97 -17.31
C ALA A 801 -6.27 7.15 -18.16
N LYS A 802 -5.91 8.40 -18.45
CA LYS A 802 -4.69 8.73 -19.22
C LYS A 802 -3.53 9.04 -18.28
N PRO A 803 -2.27 8.73 -18.64
CA PRO A 803 -1.10 9.17 -17.89
C PRO A 803 -1.10 10.69 -17.71
N ILE A 804 -0.74 11.18 -16.52
CA ILE A 804 -0.48 12.60 -16.28
C ILE A 804 1.01 12.82 -16.45
N PHE A 805 1.36 13.93 -17.09
CA PHE A 805 2.73 14.41 -17.10
C PHE A 805 2.81 15.81 -16.51
N ASP A 806 3.48 15.93 -15.38
CA ASP A 806 3.68 17.17 -14.64
C ASP A 806 4.92 17.88 -15.17
N HIS A 807 4.71 18.98 -15.88
CA HIS A 807 5.76 19.70 -16.59
C HIS A 807 5.39 21.18 -16.80
N GLY A 808 6.40 22.04 -16.98
CA GLY A 808 6.23 23.49 -17.09
C GLY A 808 5.39 24.08 -15.94
N LYS A 809 4.14 24.43 -16.25
CA LYS A 809 3.18 25.05 -15.30
C LYS A 809 2.52 24.07 -14.34
N THR A 810 2.60 22.77 -14.62
CA THR A 810 2.04 21.70 -13.79
C THR A 810 3.09 20.98 -12.94
N LYS A 811 4.34 21.47 -12.92
CA LYS A 811 5.43 20.87 -12.14
C LYS A 811 5.12 20.80 -10.65
N MET A 812 5.59 19.73 -10.03
CA MET A 812 5.56 19.58 -8.58
C MET A 812 6.57 20.54 -7.93
N PRO A 813 6.12 21.43 -7.02
CA PRO A 813 7.00 22.34 -6.34
C PRO A 813 7.78 21.60 -5.26
N TYR A 814 9.03 21.97 -5.06
CA TYR A 814 9.82 21.50 -3.92
C TYR A 814 9.29 22.12 -2.63
N ARG A 815 9.08 21.30 -1.59
CA ARG A 815 8.60 21.71 -0.26
C ARG A 815 9.31 22.95 0.25
N ASN A 816 10.63 23.03 0.17
CA ASN A 816 11.40 24.20 0.61
C ASN A 816 10.94 25.55 0.00
N THR A 817 10.27 25.56 -1.15
CA THR A 817 9.77 26.80 -1.80
C THR A 817 8.46 27.33 -1.23
N PHE A 818 7.71 26.48 -0.50
CA PHE A 818 6.37 26.82 -0.02
C PHE A 818 6.04 26.40 1.41
N LEU A 819 6.56 25.27 1.90
CA LEU A 819 6.28 24.71 3.21
C LEU A 819 7.39 24.93 4.24
N GLN A 820 8.51 25.58 3.90
CA GLN A 820 9.64 25.78 4.82
C GLN A 820 9.27 26.36 6.20
N LYS A 821 8.28 27.24 6.26
CA LYS A 821 7.79 27.83 7.53
C LYS A 821 6.99 26.85 8.39
N GLU A 822 6.29 25.91 7.76
CA GLU A 822 5.46 24.92 8.45
C GLU A 822 6.29 23.66 8.75
N PHE A 823 7.14 23.23 7.83
CA PHE A 823 8.02 22.07 7.96
C PHE A 823 9.47 22.54 7.95
N ASN A 824 9.97 22.88 9.14
CA ASN A 824 11.26 23.50 9.36
C ASN A 824 12.38 22.44 9.47
N ASP A 825 13.36 22.51 8.59
CA ASP A 825 14.56 21.65 8.54
C ASP A 825 15.58 21.94 9.64
N GLN A 826 15.44 23.06 10.35
CA GLN A 826 16.33 23.42 11.46
C GLN A 826 15.93 22.78 12.79
N THR A 827 14.76 22.14 12.85
CA THR A 827 14.27 21.51 14.08
C THR A 827 15.14 20.29 14.40
N THR A 828 15.75 20.27 15.57
CA THR A 828 16.57 19.15 16.00
C THR A 828 15.82 18.26 17.00
N LEU A 829 16.31 17.03 17.21
CA LEU A 829 15.77 16.13 18.23
C LEU A 829 15.77 16.77 19.64
N SER A 830 16.75 17.63 19.91
CA SER A 830 16.90 18.34 21.18
C SER A 830 15.76 19.33 21.44
N ASP A 831 15.21 19.94 20.39
CA ASP A 831 14.12 20.91 20.49
C ASP A 831 12.77 20.25 20.83
N ILE A 832 12.62 18.96 20.51
CA ILE A 832 11.38 18.20 20.68
C ILE A 832 11.21 17.66 22.11
N GLY A 833 12.30 17.23 22.75
CA GLY A 833 12.27 16.78 24.16
C GLY A 833 11.49 15.47 24.39
N ILE A 834 11.96 14.36 23.82
CA ILE A 834 11.31 13.04 23.93
C ILE A 834 11.46 12.44 25.34
N ILE A 835 10.33 12.04 25.92
CA ILE A 835 10.25 11.33 27.21
C ILE A 835 10.29 9.83 26.95
N SER A 836 11.38 9.17 27.35
CA SER A 836 11.61 7.74 27.14
C SER A 836 11.58 7.00 28.47
N LEU A 837 10.59 6.13 28.66
CA LEU A 837 10.39 5.38 29.91
C LEU A 837 11.52 4.39 30.20
N HIS A 838 12.16 3.85 29.15
CA HIS A 838 13.20 2.83 29.26
C HIS A 838 14.62 3.37 29.49
N ARG A 839 14.86 4.68 29.34
CA ARG A 839 16.22 5.26 29.35
C ARG A 839 17.05 4.89 30.59
N ARG A 840 16.40 4.85 31.76
CA ARG A 840 17.02 4.54 33.05
C ARG A 840 16.71 3.13 33.55
N LEU A 841 16.20 2.26 32.68
CA LEU A 841 15.84 0.91 33.07
C LEU A 841 17.10 0.10 33.38
N ASN A 842 17.15 -0.50 34.58
CA ASN A 842 18.15 -1.48 34.93
C ASN A 842 17.72 -2.87 34.43
N LEU A 843 18.39 -3.37 33.39
CA LEU A 843 18.07 -4.68 32.83
C LEU A 843 18.34 -5.82 33.83
N LYS A 844 19.41 -5.72 34.63
CA LYS A 844 19.79 -6.79 35.57
C LYS A 844 18.70 -7.09 36.60
N GLU A 845 18.01 -6.05 37.07
CA GLU A 845 16.90 -6.20 38.03
C GLU A 845 15.64 -6.82 37.40
N LYS A 846 15.47 -6.70 36.08
CA LYS A 846 14.35 -7.28 35.34
C LYS A 846 14.63 -8.66 34.77
N ARG A 847 15.88 -9.11 34.83
CA ARG A 847 16.27 -10.40 34.27
C ARG A 847 15.74 -11.53 35.12
N ILE A 848 15.26 -12.57 34.45
CA ILE A 848 14.93 -13.82 35.11
C ILE A 848 16.24 -14.45 35.57
N ASN A 849 16.34 -14.77 36.86
CA ASN A 849 17.43 -15.61 37.35
C ASN A 849 17.08 -17.06 37.01
N TYR A 850 17.67 -17.60 35.96
CA TYR A 850 17.33 -18.94 35.49
C TYR A 850 17.77 -20.05 36.44
N ASP A 851 18.77 -19.83 37.31
CA ASP A 851 19.14 -20.80 38.35
C ASP A 851 18.06 -20.87 39.44
N LEU A 852 17.47 -19.75 39.82
CA LEU A 852 16.31 -19.72 40.72
C LEU A 852 15.06 -20.27 40.03
N ALA A 853 14.79 -19.89 38.77
CA ALA A 853 13.67 -20.42 38.00
C ALA A 853 13.77 -21.95 37.86
N TYR A 854 14.99 -22.47 37.68
CA TYR A 854 15.29 -23.90 37.65
C TYR A 854 15.00 -24.58 39.00
N LYS A 855 15.43 -23.98 40.13
CA LYS A 855 15.10 -24.49 41.48
C LYS A 855 13.59 -24.47 41.75
N GLN A 856 12.88 -23.43 41.33
CA GLN A 856 11.42 -23.36 41.47
C GLN A 856 10.70 -24.49 40.71
N ILE A 857 11.20 -24.90 39.54
CA ILE A 857 10.65 -26.04 38.80
C ILE A 857 10.81 -27.34 39.60
N LEU A 858 11.95 -27.51 40.29
CA LEU A 858 12.22 -28.65 41.20
C LEU A 858 11.32 -28.64 42.44
N ASP A 859 11.11 -27.47 43.05
CA ASP A 859 10.26 -27.37 44.23
C ASP A 859 8.79 -27.67 43.88
N LEU A 860 8.32 -27.19 42.73
CA LEU A 860 6.94 -27.39 42.26
C LEU A 860 6.67 -28.82 41.78
N SER A 861 7.69 -29.61 41.42
CA SER A 861 7.50 -31.04 41.16
C SER A 861 7.30 -31.82 42.46
N GLY A 862 7.50 -31.23 43.64
CA GLY A 862 7.12 -31.81 44.94
C GLY A 862 8.17 -32.74 45.55
N ASN A 863 9.40 -32.81 45.02
CA ASN A 863 10.51 -33.47 45.70
C ASN A 863 11.88 -32.90 45.22
N PRO A 864 12.69 -32.27 46.09
CA PRO A 864 13.98 -31.68 45.72
C PRO A 864 15.02 -32.67 45.18
N GLN A 865 14.78 -33.98 45.37
CA GLN A 865 15.61 -35.10 44.90
C GLN A 865 15.00 -35.89 43.74
N GLU A 866 13.92 -35.41 43.10
CA GLU A 866 13.38 -36.08 41.91
C GLU A 866 14.26 -35.80 40.69
N SER A 867 15.30 -36.59 40.60
CA SER A 867 16.32 -36.55 39.57
C SER A 867 15.72 -36.93 38.20
N VAL A 868 16.24 -36.37 37.12
CA VAL A 868 15.84 -36.75 35.76
C VAL A 868 16.58 -38.03 35.37
N SER A 869 16.11 -39.22 35.80
CA SER A 869 16.86 -40.48 35.62
C SER A 869 17.54 -40.58 34.25
N GLY A 870 18.76 -41.14 34.19
CA GLY A 870 19.48 -41.28 32.93
C GLY A 870 18.68 -42.03 31.84
N SER A 871 17.72 -42.87 32.23
CA SER A 871 16.73 -43.48 31.32
C SER A 871 15.75 -42.45 30.74
N PHE A 872 15.16 -41.58 31.57
CA PHE A 872 14.24 -40.54 31.12
C PHE A 872 14.92 -39.55 30.18
N MET A 873 16.17 -39.16 30.45
CA MET A 873 16.93 -38.32 29.53
C MET A 873 17.14 -38.99 28.18
N LYS A 874 17.46 -40.29 28.17
CA LYS A 874 17.56 -41.07 26.93
C LYS A 874 16.21 -41.19 26.20
N ASP A 875 15.11 -41.41 26.93
CA ASP A 875 13.77 -41.49 26.36
C ASP A 875 13.30 -40.14 25.81
N PHE A 876 13.61 -39.05 26.51
CA PHE A 876 13.36 -37.67 26.07
C PHE A 876 14.15 -37.37 24.80
N GLU A 877 15.43 -37.70 24.75
CA GLU A 877 16.26 -37.56 23.54
C GLU A 877 15.79 -38.46 22.39
N ALA A 878 15.39 -39.70 22.67
CA ALA A 878 14.86 -40.63 21.68
C ALA A 878 13.57 -40.11 21.03
N GLN A 879 12.70 -39.43 21.79
CA GLN A 879 11.52 -38.73 21.25
C GLN A 879 11.89 -37.67 20.20
N PHE A 880 13.13 -37.17 20.20
CA PHE A 880 13.61 -36.20 19.23
C PHE A 880 14.43 -36.84 18.09
N ASN A 881 15.10 -37.97 18.35
CA ASN A 881 15.93 -38.69 17.37
C ASN A 881 15.13 -39.61 16.42
N ASP A 882 13.94 -40.10 16.80
CA ASP A 882 13.04 -40.85 15.89
C ASP A 882 12.44 -39.97 14.77
N SER A 883 12.83 -38.69 14.71
CA SER A 883 12.47 -37.74 13.66
C SER A 883 13.66 -37.31 12.78
N ILE A 884 14.73 -38.10 12.71
CA ILE A 884 15.79 -37.96 11.69
C ILE A 884 15.27 -38.58 10.39
N PRO A 885 15.06 -37.80 9.29
CA PRO A 885 15.10 -38.40 7.97
C PRO A 885 16.55 -38.83 7.76
N THR A 886 16.79 -40.14 7.64
CA THR A 886 18.03 -40.65 7.04
C THR A 886 18.25 -39.89 5.73
N GLU A 887 19.46 -39.34 5.56
CA GLU A 887 19.92 -38.85 4.27
C GLU A 887 19.57 -39.86 3.18
N VAL A 888 18.68 -39.47 2.28
CA VAL A 888 18.56 -40.16 0.99
C VAL A 888 19.64 -39.55 0.12
N ASN A 889 20.67 -40.35 -0.14
CA ASN A 889 21.63 -40.14 -1.22
C ASN A 889 20.87 -39.79 -2.51
N ASP A 890 21.26 -38.67 -3.12
CA ASP A 890 21.10 -38.49 -4.56
C ASP A 890 21.83 -39.64 -5.29
N ASP A 891 21.24 -40.07 -6.41
CA ASP A 891 21.70 -41.10 -7.35
C ASP A 891 21.35 -42.57 -7.04
N VAL A 892 20.07 -42.92 -7.21
CA VAL A 892 19.73 -44.09 -8.05
C VAL A 892 18.63 -43.70 -9.04
N ILE A 893 19.05 -43.20 -10.21
CA ILE A 893 18.30 -43.38 -11.44
C ILE A 893 18.81 -44.66 -12.10
N SER A 894 17.91 -45.63 -12.29
CA SER A 894 17.76 -46.53 -13.46
C SER A 894 17.54 -48.00 -13.09
N HIS A 895 16.32 -48.53 -13.30
CA HIS A 895 16.00 -49.41 -14.44
C HIS A 895 14.56 -49.95 -14.37
N ALA A 896 13.84 -49.80 -15.48
CA ALA A 896 12.55 -50.43 -15.77
C ALA A 896 12.72 -51.89 -16.27
N ALA A 897 11.77 -52.78 -15.94
CA ALA A 897 11.04 -53.67 -16.87
C ALA A 897 10.26 -54.79 -16.13
N SER A 898 8.93 -54.85 -16.31
CA SER A 898 8.18 -55.99 -16.90
C SER A 898 6.71 -56.08 -16.43
N ASN A 899 5.85 -56.53 -17.36
CA ASN A 899 4.39 -56.40 -17.40
C ASN A 899 3.63 -57.32 -16.43
N ASP A 900 3.33 -56.85 -15.22
CA ASP A 900 2.26 -57.39 -14.40
C ASP A 900 1.00 -56.52 -14.53
N LEU A 901 -0.14 -57.16 -14.80
CA LEU A 901 -1.44 -56.49 -14.81
C LEU A 901 -1.76 -55.97 -13.41
N ILE A 902 -2.28 -54.75 -13.32
CA ILE A 902 -2.60 -54.15 -12.03
C ILE A 902 -3.77 -54.91 -11.37
N PHE A 903 -4.84 -55.30 -12.08
CA PHE A 903 -6.01 -55.99 -11.50
C PHE A 903 -6.44 -57.23 -12.28
N THR A 904 -7.00 -58.22 -11.57
CA THR A 904 -7.67 -59.41 -12.16
C THR A 904 -9.11 -59.12 -12.58
N ASP A 905 -9.69 -59.94 -13.47
CA ASP A 905 -11.08 -59.78 -13.93
C ASP A 905 -12.12 -59.81 -12.78
N THR A 906 -11.82 -60.56 -11.71
CA THR A 906 -12.65 -60.60 -10.49
C THR A 906 -12.62 -59.29 -9.72
N GLU A 907 -11.45 -58.66 -9.59
CA GLU A 907 -11.27 -57.39 -8.88
C GLU A 907 -11.86 -56.21 -9.68
N LEU A 908 -11.76 -56.27 -11.01
CA LEU A 908 -12.37 -55.27 -11.89
C LEU A 908 -13.89 -55.19 -11.72
N ASN A 909 -14.57 -56.29 -11.39
CA ASN A 909 -16.02 -56.32 -11.22
C ASN A 909 -16.52 -55.77 -9.87
N ASP A 910 -15.64 -55.44 -8.91
CA ASP A 910 -16.01 -54.75 -7.66
C ASP A 910 -16.04 -53.22 -7.83
N HIS A 911 -17.09 -52.74 -8.50
CA HIS A 911 -17.20 -51.34 -8.93
C HIS A 911 -17.15 -50.30 -7.79
N GLU A 912 -17.54 -50.67 -6.57
CA GLU A 912 -17.63 -49.72 -5.45
C GLU A 912 -16.23 -49.44 -4.85
N ARG A 913 -15.44 -50.50 -4.58
CA ARG A 913 -14.07 -50.34 -4.11
C ARG A 913 -13.17 -49.77 -5.19
N LEU A 914 -13.38 -50.15 -6.46
CA LEU A 914 -12.57 -49.68 -7.58
C LEU A 914 -12.78 -48.19 -7.85
N ARG A 915 -13.99 -47.67 -7.59
CA ARG A 915 -14.28 -46.23 -7.66
C ARG A 915 -13.60 -45.45 -6.53
N SER A 916 -13.55 -46.00 -5.32
CA SER A 916 -12.81 -45.41 -4.18
C SER A 916 -11.30 -45.33 -4.46
N LEU A 917 -10.72 -46.43 -4.96
CA LEU A 917 -9.32 -46.46 -5.38
C LEU A 917 -9.04 -45.45 -6.50
N SER A 918 -9.89 -45.42 -7.53
CA SER A 918 -9.77 -44.48 -8.64
C SER A 918 -9.90 -43.03 -8.18
N SER A 919 -10.67 -42.73 -7.14
CA SER A 919 -10.78 -41.38 -6.58
C SER A 919 -9.51 -40.96 -5.84
N ASN A 920 -8.90 -41.89 -5.11
CA ASN A 920 -7.63 -41.66 -4.43
C ASN A 920 -6.52 -41.44 -5.46
N ILE A 921 -6.43 -42.31 -6.47
CA ILE A 921 -5.46 -42.18 -7.58
C ILE A 921 -5.75 -40.93 -8.40
N TYR A 922 -7.01 -40.60 -8.70
CA TYR A 922 -7.39 -39.35 -9.35
C TYR A 922 -6.91 -38.14 -8.55
N SER A 923 -6.99 -38.14 -7.21
CA SER A 923 -6.50 -37.02 -6.39
C SER A 923 -4.98 -36.87 -6.49
N LEU A 924 -4.26 -37.98 -6.59
CA LEU A 924 -2.82 -37.99 -6.80
C LEU A 924 -2.49 -37.50 -8.23
N VAL A 925 -3.17 -38.02 -9.26
CA VAL A 925 -2.92 -37.64 -10.67
C VAL A 925 -3.32 -36.19 -10.92
N HIS A 926 -4.44 -35.74 -10.36
CA HIS A 926 -4.87 -34.34 -10.41
C HIS A 926 -3.86 -33.39 -9.74
N SER A 927 -3.07 -33.87 -8.79
CA SER A 927 -2.01 -33.06 -8.18
C SER A 927 -0.83 -32.80 -9.11
N VAL A 928 -0.68 -33.59 -10.19
CA VAL A 928 0.40 -33.44 -11.19
C VAL A 928 -0.12 -33.01 -12.56
N GLN A 929 -1.39 -33.30 -12.87
CA GLN A 929 -2.03 -32.97 -14.15
C GLN A 929 -3.24 -32.03 -13.98
N PRO A 930 -3.51 -31.15 -14.97
CA PRO A 930 -4.64 -30.22 -14.93
C PRO A 930 -5.99 -30.91 -14.66
N LYS A 931 -6.85 -30.23 -13.90
CA LYS A 931 -8.13 -30.77 -13.43
C LYS A 931 -9.03 -31.32 -14.52
N GLU A 932 -9.14 -30.60 -15.64
CA GLU A 932 -10.00 -30.99 -16.77
C GLU A 932 -9.51 -32.28 -17.46
N VAL A 933 -8.19 -32.49 -17.54
CA VAL A 933 -7.57 -33.71 -18.07
C VAL A 933 -7.74 -34.87 -17.09
N ALA A 934 -7.42 -34.64 -15.82
CA ALA A 934 -7.55 -35.65 -14.77
C ALA A 934 -9.02 -36.09 -14.58
N MET A 935 -9.96 -35.16 -14.63
CA MET A 935 -11.38 -35.41 -14.32
C MET A 935 -12.09 -36.14 -15.46
N GLY A 936 -11.57 -36.02 -16.69
CA GLY A 936 -12.01 -36.79 -17.86
C GLY A 936 -11.50 -38.24 -17.89
N LEU A 937 -10.33 -38.53 -17.30
CA LEU A 937 -9.71 -39.88 -17.31
C LEU A 937 -10.51 -40.91 -16.50
N PHE A 938 -11.00 -40.53 -15.33
CA PHE A 938 -11.66 -41.46 -14.38
C PHE A 938 -13.18 -41.29 -14.31
N GLN A 939 -13.80 -40.75 -15.36
CA GLN A 939 -15.25 -40.51 -15.39
C GLN A 939 -16.06 -41.81 -15.51
N ASP A 940 -15.50 -42.85 -16.14
CA ASP A 940 -15.98 -44.24 -16.16
C ASP A 940 -14.85 -45.18 -15.69
N THR A 941 -14.76 -45.36 -14.37
CA THR A 941 -13.62 -46.00 -13.69
C THR A 941 -13.40 -47.44 -14.13
N TYR A 942 -14.45 -48.20 -14.39
CA TYR A 942 -14.34 -49.60 -14.81
C TYR A 942 -13.70 -49.74 -16.20
N ASN A 943 -14.22 -48.99 -17.18
CA ASN A 943 -13.70 -49.05 -18.54
C ASN A 943 -12.29 -48.44 -18.66
N TYR A 944 -11.97 -47.46 -17.81
CA TYR A 944 -10.62 -46.91 -17.74
C TYR A 944 -9.58 -47.97 -17.34
N TRP A 945 -9.77 -48.63 -16.20
CA TRP A 945 -8.83 -49.65 -15.69
C TRP A 945 -8.83 -50.93 -16.51
N LYS A 946 -9.94 -51.27 -17.17
CA LYS A 946 -9.97 -52.39 -18.12
C LYS A 946 -9.05 -52.17 -19.33
N ASN A 947 -8.89 -50.92 -19.77
CA ASN A 947 -8.11 -50.58 -20.96
C ASN A 947 -6.67 -50.12 -20.65
N HIS A 948 -6.38 -49.67 -19.41
CA HIS A 948 -5.08 -49.12 -18.98
C HIS A 948 -4.54 -49.84 -17.72
N ASN A 949 -4.46 -51.18 -17.75
CA ASN A 949 -4.19 -52.04 -16.59
C ASN A 949 -2.69 -52.36 -16.38
N SER A 950 -1.80 -51.38 -16.53
CA SER A 950 -0.33 -51.56 -16.46
C SER A 950 0.34 -50.54 -15.55
N TYR A 951 1.30 -50.97 -14.73
CA TYR A 951 2.05 -50.08 -13.82
C TYR A 951 2.83 -48.99 -14.57
N ALA A 952 3.39 -49.30 -15.75
CA ALA A 952 4.12 -48.31 -16.54
C ALA A 952 3.21 -47.18 -17.07
N GLU A 953 1.99 -47.53 -17.52
CA GLU A 953 1.01 -46.53 -17.96
C GLU A 953 0.47 -45.70 -16.79
N LEU A 954 0.38 -46.31 -15.61
CA LEU A 954 0.04 -45.61 -14.38
C LEU A 954 1.13 -44.59 -13.99
N GLU A 955 2.42 -44.94 -14.14
CA GLU A 955 3.55 -44.05 -13.86
C GLU A 955 3.54 -42.79 -14.72
N ASP A 956 3.23 -42.95 -16.01
CA ASP A 956 3.17 -41.84 -16.98
C ASP A 956 2.13 -40.78 -16.57
N LEU A 957 1.05 -41.16 -15.88
CA LEU A 957 0.05 -40.22 -15.39
C LEU A 957 0.62 -39.24 -14.37
N PHE A 958 1.70 -39.60 -13.68
CA PHE A 958 2.34 -38.79 -12.65
C PHE A 958 3.51 -37.94 -13.17
N GLN A 959 3.74 -37.90 -14.49
CA GLN A 959 4.74 -37.06 -15.15
C GLN A 959 6.14 -37.12 -14.52
N GLY A 960 6.58 -38.33 -14.11
CA GLY A 960 7.89 -38.56 -13.48
C GLY A 960 7.95 -38.27 -11.97
N ASN A 961 6.83 -37.99 -11.29
CA ASN A 961 6.77 -37.87 -9.84
C ASN A 961 6.68 -39.27 -9.18
N SER A 962 7.84 -39.86 -8.90
CA SER A 962 7.98 -41.21 -8.35
C SER A 962 7.30 -41.38 -6.98
N ALA A 963 7.28 -40.35 -6.13
CA ALA A 963 6.66 -40.42 -4.80
C ALA A 963 5.13 -40.52 -4.85
N LEU A 964 4.48 -39.79 -5.77
CA LEU A 964 3.02 -39.89 -5.95
C LEU A 964 2.63 -41.18 -6.66
N TYR A 965 3.47 -41.65 -7.57
CA TYR A 965 3.31 -42.93 -8.21
C TYR A 965 3.45 -44.09 -7.21
N GLU A 966 4.43 -44.06 -6.30
CA GLU A 966 4.55 -45.07 -5.22
C GLU A 966 3.36 -45.03 -4.25
N ASN A 967 2.85 -43.85 -3.90
CA ASN A 967 1.60 -43.74 -3.12
C ASN A 967 0.40 -44.33 -3.87
N ALA A 968 0.33 -44.17 -5.20
CA ALA A 968 -0.69 -44.81 -6.01
C ALA A 968 -0.55 -46.35 -5.98
N ILE A 969 0.67 -46.87 -6.05
CA ILE A 969 0.96 -48.30 -5.90
C ILE A 969 0.56 -48.80 -4.50
N GLU A 970 0.79 -48.01 -3.44
CA GLU A 970 0.41 -48.37 -2.08
C GLU A 970 -1.12 -48.47 -1.93
N PHE A 971 -1.88 -47.54 -2.50
CA PHE A 971 -3.35 -47.63 -2.54
C PHE A 971 -3.83 -48.86 -3.34
N ILE A 972 -3.17 -49.21 -4.44
CA ILE A 972 -3.48 -50.42 -5.22
C ILE A 972 -3.20 -51.68 -4.40
N ASN A 973 -2.10 -51.72 -3.66
CA ASN A 973 -1.75 -52.85 -2.80
C ASN A 973 -2.69 -52.99 -1.60
N GLN A 974 -3.17 -51.87 -1.04
CA GLN A 974 -4.21 -51.87 0.00
C GLN A 974 -5.54 -52.42 -0.55
N PHE A 975 -5.93 -52.02 -1.76
CA PHE A 975 -7.12 -52.54 -2.45
C PHE A 975 -7.06 -54.06 -2.67
N LYS A 976 -5.91 -54.59 -3.15
CA LYS A 976 -5.71 -56.04 -3.38
C LYS A 976 -5.77 -56.89 -2.10
N LYS A 977 -5.43 -56.31 -0.95
CA LYS A 977 -5.45 -57.02 0.35
C LYS A 977 -6.85 -57.15 0.97
N GLY A 978 -7.87 -56.55 0.36
CA GLY A 978 -9.27 -56.77 0.72
C GLY A 978 -9.74 -56.14 2.05
N ALA A 979 -8.92 -55.30 2.71
CA ALA A 979 -9.24 -54.63 3.99
C ALA A 979 -9.98 -53.30 3.82
#